data_AF-A0A812NGV3-F1
#
_entry.id   AF-A0A812NGV3-F1
#
_cell.length_a   1.000
_cell.length_b   1.000
_cell.length_c   1.000
_cell.angle_alpha   90.00
_cell.angle_beta   90.00
_cell.angle_gamma   90.00
#
_symmetry.space_group_name_H-M   'P 1'
#
loop_
_entity.id
_entity.type
_entity.pdbx_description
1 polymer ?
#
loop_
_entity_poly.entity_id
_entity_poly.type
_entity_poly.pdbx_seq_one_letter_code
_entity_poly.pdbx_strand_id
1 'polypeptide(L)'
;MLLDQMLPTVRPRRSLRPWRQFRPRCVGAFTVLELLVAIGVVGVLVSLLLPAVMHARESGRKTICSNQLHQIGLAMHQHHNWRERLPPAWRVATDRPEFAYGWAAFLLPGMEEASVMPRLDFNQAPNAADVGDLGLALMNCPSDLIEPSFDLYESTPEPEEEEDSSEGSKDDRMGEVLIRLPTASYVGVYGTVEADEYYTELREGTPERSDGAIVFDRVVRFADLTRGLSKTLLVGERTMATVPSTWLGVDLRGEDAECRLTGSAMTHPNCDTCDECEFTSRHAGGSYFLWADGHVSLVAETIDPNAYRELARRSAEVMNVIWDHDEVTVSDIVERLPRELAYTTVMTTCGILEEKGCVKKAGKRGRAFLYQPLISRDDARGVMSHEVARRLFRGSVKSLVLNLVRDDAISAEDLSEVKKMIEDLEAAIVIGVAAGLEHWSSASTTKTRVWTACFVSLLGLLAAGLLLPHLQLSNPWTTASPATVLAAAGAEKEIGTLVLWVWLFGVAVMVARLAIHFVRVQWFINRQPRVPTEVDRHLREMVTPETLVAAGKPVEFRIGPEEIGPFCYQFHRPLVFIPASLLESDSQELRHVLEHELTHLRTEHPLQLFLQKTTQCVLWFHPLVWVASNRANLIREFVCDDAASNGGAATAAYLRTLLAIVERQRQFKLSGLALGRSVSEVRVRAARLVARHKGVSPDLRLPVVAPTMLAALAASLLWLPIDPFTSSRSFLSPWPTWSAATLHALDLPVRDFQTFHQRYRTHELLEDAPLSR
;
A
#
# COMPACT_ATOMS: atom_id res chain seq x y z
N MET A 1 -59.95 13.13 -67.26
CA MET A 1 -60.76 11.92 -67.05
C MET A 1 -60.01 10.76 -67.68
N LEU A 2 -59.69 9.77 -66.84
CA LEU A 2 -59.64 8.34 -67.18
C LEU A 2 -58.64 7.92 -68.28
N LEU A 3 -57.36 7.76 -67.89
CA LEU A 3 -56.53 6.66 -68.41
C LEU A 3 -56.88 5.43 -67.56
N ASP A 4 -57.84 4.61 -68.00
CA ASP A 4 -57.55 3.32 -68.67
C ASP A 4 -56.38 2.58 -68.01
N GLN A 5 -56.69 1.72 -67.04
CA GLN A 5 -56.90 0.29 -67.25
C GLN A 5 -55.59 -0.38 -67.74
N MET A 6 -54.89 -1.09 -66.86
CA MET A 6 -55.14 -2.52 -66.57
C MET A 6 -54.93 -3.35 -67.85
N LEU A 7 -53.88 -4.15 -68.07
CA LEU A 7 -52.99 -4.96 -67.20
C LEU A 7 -51.65 -5.23 -67.99
N PRO A 8 -50.89 -6.31 -67.78
CA PRO A 8 -49.72 -6.41 -66.90
C PRO A 8 -48.43 -6.83 -67.65
N THR A 9 -47.24 -6.34 -67.31
CA THR A 9 -45.99 -7.07 -67.66
C THR A 9 -44.81 -6.62 -66.80
N VAL A 10 -44.28 -7.47 -65.92
CA VAL A 10 -42.85 -7.40 -65.60
C VAL A 10 -42.27 -8.81 -65.49
N ARG A 11 -41.32 -9.08 -66.38
CA ARG A 11 -40.51 -10.30 -66.54
C ARG A 11 -39.53 -10.48 -65.36
N PRO A 12 -38.95 -11.68 -65.19
CA PRO A 12 -37.55 -11.76 -64.76
C PRO A 12 -36.70 -12.55 -65.77
N ARG A 13 -35.68 -11.89 -66.33
CA ARG A 13 -34.52 -12.55 -66.96
C ARG A 13 -33.23 -11.98 -66.37
N ARG A 14 -32.41 -12.89 -65.81
CA ARG A 14 -30.93 -13.00 -65.78
C ARG A 14 -30.09 -11.70 -65.71
N SER A 15 -29.15 -11.57 -64.76
CA SER A 15 -27.74 -12.05 -64.81
C SER A 15 -26.80 -11.30 -63.84
N LEU A 16 -25.99 -12.06 -63.08
CA LEU A 16 -24.55 -11.90 -62.72
C LEU A 16 -23.95 -10.55 -62.22
N ARG A 17 -23.41 -10.56 -60.96
CA ARG A 17 -22.17 -9.98 -60.32
C ARG A 17 -21.64 -8.56 -60.72
N PRO A 18 -20.76 -7.81 -59.98
CA PRO A 18 -19.80 -8.18 -58.91
C PRO A 18 -19.65 -7.18 -57.71
N TRP A 19 -18.54 -7.29 -56.98
CA TRP A 19 -18.13 -6.76 -55.67
C TRP A 19 -17.63 -5.29 -55.58
N ARG A 20 -17.48 -4.80 -54.31
CA ARG A 20 -16.69 -3.64 -53.79
C ARG A 20 -17.37 -2.25 -53.89
N GLN A 21 -17.33 -1.36 -52.89
CA GLN A 21 -16.17 -0.86 -52.11
C GLN A 21 -16.56 -0.44 -50.68
N PHE A 22 -15.75 -0.83 -49.69
CA PHE A 22 -15.72 -0.22 -48.35
C PHE A 22 -14.99 1.13 -48.44
N ARG A 23 -15.60 2.22 -47.93
CA ARG A 23 -14.88 3.46 -47.64
C ARG A 23 -14.38 3.43 -46.19
N PRO A 24 -13.07 3.62 -45.93
CA PRO A 24 -12.58 3.76 -44.57
C PRO A 24 -13.07 5.10 -43.98
N ARG A 25 -13.45 5.09 -42.71
CA ARG A 25 -13.75 6.29 -41.93
C ARG A 25 -12.43 6.95 -41.52
N CYS A 26 -12.28 8.24 -41.79
CA CYS A 26 -11.19 9.03 -41.22
C CYS A 26 -11.37 9.13 -39.69
N VAL A 27 -10.32 8.80 -38.95
CA VAL A 27 -10.19 9.05 -37.52
C VAL A 27 -9.66 10.49 -37.36
N GLY A 28 -10.25 11.28 -36.45
CA GLY A 28 -9.80 12.65 -36.20
C GLY A 28 -8.39 12.69 -35.61
N ALA A 29 -7.55 13.59 -36.12
CA ALA A 29 -6.20 13.84 -35.60
C ALA A 29 -6.22 14.85 -34.44
N PHE A 30 -5.35 14.63 -33.46
CA PHE A 30 -5.17 15.42 -32.24
C PHE A 30 -4.77 16.88 -32.56
N THR A 31 -5.29 17.86 -31.81
CA THR A 31 -4.88 19.27 -31.99
C THR A 31 -3.56 19.58 -31.27
N VAL A 32 -2.77 20.53 -31.79
CA VAL A 32 -1.47 20.94 -31.20
C VAL A 32 -1.63 21.48 -29.77
N LEU A 33 -2.75 22.14 -29.48
CA LEU A 33 -3.07 22.65 -28.15
C LEU A 33 -3.32 21.50 -27.15
N GLU A 34 -4.09 20.48 -27.53
CA GLU A 34 -4.35 19.31 -26.69
C GLU A 34 -3.06 18.55 -26.36
N LEU A 35 -2.13 18.46 -27.32
CA LEU A 35 -0.82 17.85 -27.09
C LEU A 35 0.03 18.66 -26.10
N LEU A 36 0.06 19.99 -26.24
CA LEU A 36 0.88 20.86 -25.39
C LEU A 36 0.36 20.89 -23.94
N VAL A 37 -0.96 20.92 -23.75
CA VAL A 37 -1.58 20.82 -22.43
C VAL A 37 -1.32 19.45 -21.81
N ALA A 38 -1.42 18.37 -22.59
CA ALA A 38 -1.15 17.02 -22.10
C ALA A 38 0.31 16.88 -21.61
N ILE A 39 1.29 17.33 -22.39
CA ILE A 39 2.70 17.29 -21.98
C ILE A 39 2.95 18.20 -20.77
N GLY A 40 2.30 19.37 -20.70
CA GLY A 40 2.39 20.27 -19.54
C GLY A 40 1.85 19.64 -18.26
N VAL A 41 0.70 18.98 -18.30
CA VAL A 41 0.11 18.27 -17.16
C VAL A 41 0.99 17.09 -16.75
N VAL A 42 1.47 16.27 -17.70
CA VAL A 42 2.39 15.17 -17.43
C VAL A 42 3.69 15.69 -16.79
N GLY A 43 4.25 16.80 -17.28
CA GLY A 43 5.47 17.40 -16.73
C GLY A 43 5.31 17.88 -15.29
N VAL A 44 4.18 18.53 -14.96
CA VAL A 44 3.87 18.95 -13.58
C VAL A 44 3.64 17.73 -12.67
N LEU A 45 2.96 16.69 -13.15
CA LEU A 45 2.77 15.46 -12.38
C LEU A 45 4.11 14.77 -12.10
N VAL A 46 5.00 14.65 -13.09
CA VAL A 46 6.32 14.02 -12.93
C VAL A 46 7.19 14.81 -11.96
N SER A 47 7.19 16.15 -12.02
CA SER A 47 8.02 16.98 -11.13
C SER A 47 7.59 16.90 -9.66
N LEU A 48 6.29 16.68 -9.40
CA LEU A 48 5.76 16.45 -8.04
C LEU A 48 5.99 15.02 -7.55
N LEU A 49 6.02 14.03 -8.45
CA LEU A 49 6.21 12.61 -8.10
C LEU A 49 7.68 12.25 -7.82
N LEU A 50 8.64 12.88 -8.50
CA LEU A 50 10.06 12.52 -8.37
C LEU A 50 10.61 12.67 -6.93
N PRO A 51 10.39 13.79 -6.20
CA PRO A 51 10.81 13.91 -4.81
C PRO A 51 10.14 12.86 -3.91
N ALA A 52 8.86 12.57 -4.15
CA ALA A 52 8.11 11.57 -3.38
C ALA A 52 8.70 10.15 -3.54
N VAL A 53 9.13 9.79 -4.76
CA VAL A 53 9.81 8.52 -5.03
C VAL A 53 11.16 8.43 -4.31
N MET A 54 11.94 9.51 -4.31
CA MET A 54 13.23 9.55 -3.63
C MET A 54 13.07 9.40 -2.11
N HIS A 55 12.11 10.11 -1.51
CA HIS A 55 11.79 9.97 -0.08
C HIS A 55 11.30 8.56 0.28
N ALA A 56 10.48 7.94 -0.57
CA ALA A 56 10.02 6.57 -0.35
C ALA A 56 11.16 5.55 -0.41
N ARG A 57 12.09 5.69 -1.37
CA ARG A 57 13.29 4.84 -1.49
C ARG A 57 14.15 4.93 -0.25
N GLU A 58 14.42 6.14 0.23
CA GLU A 58 15.25 6.35 1.41
C GLU A 58 14.58 5.82 2.68
N SER A 59 13.27 5.99 2.84
CA SER A 59 12.51 5.37 3.94
C SER A 59 12.61 3.83 3.91
N GLY A 60 12.60 3.23 2.71
CA GLY A 60 12.82 1.80 2.51
C GLY A 60 14.22 1.36 2.95
N ARG A 61 15.27 2.07 2.52
CA ARG A 61 16.66 1.79 2.90
C ARG A 61 16.87 1.92 4.42
N LYS A 62 16.32 2.96 5.04
CA LYS A 62 16.30 3.15 6.50
C LYS A 62 15.67 1.97 7.24
N THR A 63 14.53 1.48 6.73
CA THR A 63 13.83 0.32 7.32
C THR A 63 14.65 -0.96 7.19
N ILE A 64 15.34 -1.17 6.06
CA ILE A 64 16.21 -2.34 5.85
C ILE A 64 17.42 -2.25 6.79
N CYS A 65 18.10 -1.10 6.82
CA CYS A 65 19.25 -0.85 7.70
C CYS A 65 18.89 -1.11 9.17
N SER A 66 17.77 -0.55 9.64
CA SER A 66 17.29 -0.77 11.00
C SER A 66 16.97 -2.24 11.31
N ASN A 67 16.46 -2.99 10.34
CA ASN A 67 16.17 -4.42 10.51
C ASN A 67 17.45 -5.27 10.51
N GLN A 68 18.44 -4.95 9.68
CA GLN A 68 19.75 -5.64 9.67
C GLN A 68 20.46 -5.47 11.02
N LEU A 69 20.53 -4.24 11.54
CA LEU A 69 21.04 -3.97 12.89
C LEU A 69 20.26 -4.72 13.97
N HIS A 70 18.93 -4.83 13.83
CA HIS A 70 18.12 -5.60 14.78
C HIS A 70 18.44 -7.10 14.73
N GLN A 71 18.66 -7.66 13.54
CA GLN A 71 19.11 -9.05 13.37
C GLN A 71 20.51 -9.28 13.96
N ILE A 72 21.43 -8.33 13.78
CA ILE A 72 22.75 -8.35 14.45
C ILE A 72 22.55 -8.33 15.98
N GLY A 73 21.60 -7.53 16.49
CA GLY A 73 21.24 -7.49 17.91
C GLY A 73 20.72 -8.83 18.43
N LEU A 74 19.83 -9.50 17.68
CA LEU A 74 19.36 -10.84 18.02
C LEU A 74 20.53 -11.84 18.06
N ALA A 75 21.43 -11.79 17.08
CA ALA A 75 22.61 -12.65 17.04
C ALA A 75 23.56 -12.37 18.24
N MET A 76 23.75 -11.11 18.63
CA MET A 76 24.53 -10.74 19.82
C MET A 76 23.90 -11.27 21.11
N HIS A 77 22.58 -11.16 21.27
CA HIS A 77 21.87 -11.69 22.43
C HIS A 77 21.94 -13.22 22.48
N GLN A 78 21.83 -13.90 21.34
CA GLN A 78 22.03 -15.35 21.27
C GLN A 78 23.46 -15.75 21.64
N HIS A 79 24.47 -15.05 21.11
CA HIS A 79 25.87 -15.28 21.46
C HIS A 79 26.10 -15.09 22.97
N HIS A 80 25.58 -14.00 23.55
CA HIS A 80 25.65 -13.76 24.99
C HIS A 80 24.92 -14.83 25.79
N ASN A 81 23.76 -15.31 25.34
CA ASN A 81 23.03 -16.37 26.04
C ASN A 81 23.79 -17.71 26.06
N TRP A 82 24.51 -18.03 24.99
CA TRP A 82 25.27 -19.29 24.91
C TRP A 82 26.67 -19.21 25.52
N ARG A 83 27.31 -18.04 25.48
CA ARG A 83 28.71 -17.84 25.91
C ARG A 83 28.84 -17.03 27.21
N GLU A 84 27.73 -16.53 27.75
CA GLU A 84 27.66 -15.61 28.90
C GLU A 84 28.53 -14.36 28.74
N ARG A 85 28.78 -13.91 27.50
CA ARG A 85 29.60 -12.74 27.18
C ARG A 85 29.30 -12.21 25.78
N LEU A 86 29.55 -10.92 25.56
CA LEU A 86 29.60 -10.30 24.23
C LEU A 86 30.82 -10.82 23.44
N PRO A 87 30.76 -10.78 22.09
CA PRO A 87 31.91 -11.14 21.27
C PRO A 87 33.08 -10.17 21.53
N PRO A 88 34.34 -10.65 21.52
CA PRO A 88 35.49 -9.77 21.55
C PRO A 88 35.56 -8.95 20.27
N ALA A 89 36.16 -7.75 20.33
CA ALA A 89 36.38 -6.89 19.17
C ALA A 89 37.11 -7.64 18.05
N TRP A 90 38.18 -8.33 18.42
CA TRP A 90 38.85 -9.31 17.58
C TRP A 90 39.54 -10.39 18.41
N ARG A 91 39.88 -11.49 17.76
CA ARG A 91 40.66 -12.59 18.34
C ARG A 91 41.72 -13.05 17.35
N VAL A 92 42.97 -13.07 17.81
CA VAL A 92 44.15 -13.45 17.02
C VAL A 92 44.12 -14.95 16.71
N ALA A 93 44.46 -15.31 15.47
CA ALA A 93 44.59 -16.69 15.03
C ALA A 93 45.83 -17.35 15.67
N THR A 94 45.75 -18.66 15.94
CA THR A 94 46.81 -19.36 16.69
C THR A 94 47.99 -19.77 15.82
N ASP A 95 47.74 -20.07 14.55
CA ASP A 95 48.75 -20.49 13.57
C ASP A 95 49.54 -19.31 12.97
N ARG A 96 48.89 -18.15 12.83
CA ARG A 96 49.44 -16.92 12.27
C ARG A 96 48.97 -15.73 13.12
N PRO A 97 49.76 -15.30 14.12
CA PRO A 97 49.36 -14.25 15.05
C PRO A 97 49.25 -12.85 14.41
N GLU A 98 49.62 -12.71 13.14
CA GLU A 98 49.41 -11.51 12.33
C GLU A 98 47.94 -11.34 11.91
N PHE A 99 47.12 -12.40 11.89
CA PHE A 99 45.71 -12.30 11.50
C PHE A 99 44.77 -12.37 12.70
N ALA A 100 43.73 -11.53 12.72
CA ALA A 100 42.68 -11.57 13.73
C ALA A 100 41.27 -11.62 13.14
N TYR A 101 40.42 -12.48 13.68
CA TYR A 101 39.00 -12.55 13.35
C TYR A 101 38.20 -11.50 14.11
N GLY A 102 37.32 -10.78 13.43
CA GLY A 102 36.49 -9.72 14.00
C GLY A 102 35.27 -10.23 14.78
N TRP A 103 34.70 -9.35 15.60
CA TRP A 103 33.52 -9.61 16.44
C TRP A 103 32.34 -10.22 15.67
N ALA A 104 32.09 -9.75 14.44
CA ALA A 104 30.94 -10.18 13.65
C ALA A 104 31.05 -11.64 13.18
N ALA A 105 32.27 -12.13 12.90
CA ALA A 105 32.50 -13.53 12.56
C ALA A 105 32.05 -14.48 13.68
N PHE A 106 32.12 -14.06 14.95
CA PHE A 106 31.62 -14.84 16.10
C PHE A 106 30.11 -14.88 16.24
N LEU A 107 29.39 -14.04 15.48
CA LEU A 107 27.93 -13.97 15.48
C LEU A 107 27.29 -14.79 14.35
N LEU A 108 28.06 -15.28 13.38
CA LEU A 108 27.55 -16.08 12.26
C LEU A 108 26.58 -17.20 12.67
N PRO A 109 26.80 -17.97 13.77
CA PRO A 109 25.84 -18.99 14.20
C PRO A 109 24.46 -18.41 14.57
N GLY A 110 24.43 -17.22 15.17
CA GLY A 110 23.19 -16.52 15.54
C GLY A 110 22.59 -15.68 14.42
N MET A 111 23.34 -15.48 13.33
CA MET A 111 22.87 -14.85 12.09
C MET A 111 22.25 -15.86 11.12
N GLU A 112 22.24 -17.16 11.46
CA GLU A 112 21.76 -18.27 10.61
C GLU A 112 22.52 -18.43 9.27
N GLU A 113 23.76 -17.92 9.21
CA GLU A 113 24.66 -18.02 8.04
C GLU A 113 25.36 -19.40 7.99
N ALA A 114 24.55 -20.45 7.91
CA ALA A 114 25.00 -21.85 7.97
C ALA A 114 25.89 -22.28 6.78
N SER A 115 25.87 -21.54 5.67
CA SER A 115 26.70 -21.80 4.49
C SER A 115 28.14 -21.32 4.63
N VAL A 116 28.35 -20.26 5.42
CA VAL A 116 29.65 -19.61 5.62
C VAL A 116 30.41 -20.25 6.78
N MET A 117 29.70 -20.61 7.84
CA MET A 117 30.29 -21.13 9.08
C MET A 117 31.26 -22.32 8.91
N PRO A 118 30.98 -23.34 8.07
CA PRO A 118 31.89 -24.48 7.90
C PRO A 118 33.21 -24.13 7.20
N ARG A 119 33.31 -22.94 6.59
CA ARG A 119 34.50 -22.49 5.85
C ARG A 119 35.50 -21.74 6.74
N LEU A 120 35.13 -21.41 7.97
CA LEU A 120 35.96 -20.62 8.88
C LEU A 120 36.46 -21.48 10.04
N ASP A 121 37.77 -21.57 10.21
CA ASP A 121 38.41 -22.07 11.43
C ASP A 121 39.08 -20.89 12.14
N PHE A 122 38.52 -20.49 13.28
CA PHE A 122 39.04 -19.33 14.01
C PHE A 122 40.43 -19.52 14.62
N ASN A 123 40.99 -20.73 14.60
CA ASN A 123 42.37 -20.97 15.04
C ASN A 123 43.37 -20.89 13.87
N GLN A 124 42.87 -20.87 12.63
CA GLN A 124 43.66 -20.83 11.40
C GLN A 124 43.39 -19.54 10.62
N ALA A 125 44.45 -18.84 10.21
CA ALA A 125 44.29 -17.68 9.33
C ALA A 125 43.78 -18.11 7.95
N PRO A 126 42.79 -17.42 7.37
CA PRO A 126 42.25 -17.81 6.08
C PRO A 126 43.28 -17.58 4.96
N ASN A 127 43.15 -18.34 3.89
CA ASN A 127 43.90 -18.05 2.66
C ASN A 127 43.28 -16.84 1.96
N ALA A 128 44.11 -15.92 1.48
CA ALA A 128 43.68 -14.70 0.80
C ALA A 128 42.78 -14.96 -0.43
N ALA A 129 42.96 -16.09 -1.11
CA ALA A 129 42.16 -16.47 -2.28
C ALA A 129 40.72 -16.93 -1.93
N ASP A 130 40.45 -17.33 -0.69
CA ASP A 130 39.21 -18.01 -0.30
C ASP A 130 38.16 -17.07 0.33
N VAL A 131 38.54 -15.83 0.66
CA VAL A 131 37.73 -14.95 1.53
C VAL A 131 37.24 -13.64 0.89
N GLY A 132 37.88 -13.17 -0.18
CA GLY A 132 37.49 -11.91 -0.84
C GLY A 132 36.05 -11.90 -1.35
N ASP A 133 35.54 -13.04 -1.81
CA ASP A 133 34.19 -13.18 -2.38
C ASP A 133 33.11 -13.50 -1.32
N LEU A 134 33.48 -13.56 -0.03
CA LEU A 134 32.58 -13.94 1.06
C LEU A 134 31.74 -12.75 1.53
N GLY A 135 30.97 -12.16 0.61
CA GLY A 135 30.10 -11.02 0.91
C GLY A 135 28.92 -11.42 1.81
N LEU A 136 28.71 -10.66 2.89
CA LEU A 136 27.58 -10.86 3.80
C LEU A 136 26.62 -9.67 3.72
N ALA A 137 25.53 -9.84 2.97
CA ALA A 137 24.55 -8.76 2.76
C ALA A 137 23.93 -8.23 4.07
N LEU A 138 23.84 -9.07 5.11
CA LEU A 138 23.39 -8.66 6.44
C LEU A 138 24.30 -7.59 7.08
N MET A 139 25.59 -7.57 6.72
CA MET A 139 26.58 -6.65 7.27
C MET A 139 26.69 -5.33 6.50
N ASN A 140 25.91 -5.13 5.44
CA ASN A 140 26.02 -4.01 4.51
C ASN A 140 24.80 -3.09 4.53
N CYS A 141 25.03 -1.79 4.69
CA CYS A 141 23.97 -0.79 4.69
C CYS A 141 23.48 -0.53 3.25
N PRO A 142 22.17 -0.61 2.97
CA PRO A 142 21.61 -0.42 1.63
C PRO A 142 21.68 1.01 1.10
N SER A 143 21.98 1.98 1.97
CA SER A 143 22.18 3.39 1.58
C SER A 143 23.64 3.69 1.24
N ASP A 144 24.59 2.84 1.59
CA ASP A 144 26.00 3.07 1.30
C ASP A 144 26.39 2.64 -0.12
N LEU A 145 27.47 3.22 -0.64
CA LEU A 145 28.09 2.86 -1.90
C LEU A 145 29.22 1.89 -1.62
N ILE A 146 28.95 0.60 -1.80
CA ILE A 146 29.82 -0.49 -1.32
C ILE A 146 30.37 -1.26 -2.52
N GLU A 147 31.69 -1.46 -2.53
CA GLU A 147 32.33 -2.51 -3.31
C GLU A 147 32.32 -3.82 -2.50
N PRO A 148 32.12 -5.00 -3.11
CA PRO A 148 31.95 -6.25 -2.37
C PRO A 148 33.18 -6.67 -1.55
N SER A 149 34.36 -6.20 -1.96
CA SER A 149 35.64 -6.51 -1.35
C SER A 149 36.62 -5.37 -1.54
N PHE A 150 37.63 -5.27 -0.68
CA PHE A 150 38.74 -4.32 -0.81
C PHE A 150 40.08 -5.00 -0.55
N ASP A 151 41.16 -4.42 -1.09
CA ASP A 151 42.53 -4.88 -0.85
C ASP A 151 43.10 -4.16 0.37
N LEU A 152 43.61 -4.93 1.35
CA LEU A 152 44.32 -4.43 2.52
C LEU A 152 45.82 -4.33 2.21
N TYR A 153 46.41 -3.17 2.45
CA TYR A 153 47.82 -2.89 2.21
C TYR A 153 48.61 -2.91 3.52
N GLU A 154 49.87 -3.32 3.46
CA GLU A 154 50.78 -3.27 4.61
C GLU A 154 51.05 -1.81 5.04
N SER A 155 51.02 -1.55 6.33
CA SER A 155 51.34 -0.23 6.90
C SER A 155 52.80 0.10 6.63
N THR A 156 53.05 1.11 5.79
CA THR A 156 54.39 1.70 5.67
C THR A 156 54.64 2.64 6.85
N PRO A 157 55.76 2.51 7.58
CA PRO A 157 56.09 3.47 8.63
C PRO A 157 56.19 4.87 8.02
N GLU A 158 55.54 5.84 8.63
CA GLU A 158 55.72 7.25 8.28
C GLU A 158 57.21 7.58 8.45
N PRO A 159 57.90 8.13 7.43
CA PRO A 159 59.25 8.62 7.63
C PRO A 159 59.20 9.75 8.66
N GLU A 160 60.01 9.62 9.72
CA GLU A 160 60.33 10.72 10.63
C GLU A 160 60.71 11.93 9.76
N GLU A 161 60.01 13.05 9.96
CA GLU A 161 60.08 14.30 9.20
C GLU A 161 61.46 14.58 8.57
N GLU A 162 61.64 14.24 7.28
CA GLU A 162 62.61 14.91 6.43
C GLU A 162 61.85 15.81 5.46
N GLU A 163 61.81 17.10 5.81
CA GLU A 163 61.53 18.21 4.90
C GLU A 163 62.52 18.17 3.73
N ASP A 164 62.27 17.37 2.69
CA ASP A 164 62.73 17.80 1.38
C ASP A 164 61.78 17.43 0.23
N SER A 165 61.42 18.48 -0.47
CA SER A 165 60.47 18.53 -1.56
C SER A 165 60.96 17.74 -2.79
N SER A 166 60.25 16.67 -3.15
CA SER A 166 60.09 16.31 -4.55
C SER A 166 58.71 15.70 -4.80
N GLU A 167 58.01 16.25 -5.80
CA GLU A 167 56.72 15.78 -6.31
C GLU A 167 56.87 14.38 -6.94
N GLY A 168 56.90 13.34 -6.12
CA GLY A 168 56.64 11.97 -6.53
C GLY A 168 55.14 11.70 -6.52
N SER A 169 54.59 11.10 -7.58
CA SER A 169 53.17 10.73 -7.65
C SER A 169 52.76 9.89 -6.43
N LYS A 170 51.59 10.20 -5.85
CA LYS A 170 50.97 9.45 -4.74
C LYS A 170 50.82 7.93 -4.99
N ASP A 171 51.03 7.46 -6.23
CA ASP A 171 50.93 6.06 -6.65
C ASP A 171 52.07 5.16 -6.13
N ASP A 172 53.21 5.73 -5.71
CA ASP A 172 54.43 4.96 -5.36
C ASP A 172 54.54 4.63 -3.86
N ARG A 173 53.45 4.80 -3.09
CA ARG A 173 53.42 4.61 -1.62
C ARG A 173 52.45 3.54 -1.11
N MET A 174 51.80 2.79 -1.99
CA MET A 174 50.96 1.68 -1.54
C MET A 174 51.86 0.51 -1.14
N GLY A 175 51.76 0.06 0.11
CA GLY A 175 52.46 -1.13 0.61
C GLY A 175 52.10 -2.40 -0.19
N GLU A 176 52.70 -3.53 0.14
CA GLU A 176 52.31 -4.80 -0.49
C GLU A 176 50.85 -5.15 -0.11
N VAL A 177 50.07 -5.67 -1.07
CA VAL A 177 48.71 -6.17 -0.79
C VAL A 177 48.83 -7.41 0.10
N LEU A 178 48.38 -7.28 1.34
CA LEU A 178 48.40 -8.37 2.33
C LEU A 178 47.30 -9.39 2.05
N ILE A 179 46.06 -8.91 1.90
CA ILE A 179 44.88 -9.76 1.74
C ILE A 179 43.69 -8.97 1.16
N ARG A 180 42.86 -9.63 0.35
CA ARG A 180 41.56 -9.09 -0.09
C ARG A 180 40.45 -9.52 0.88
N LEU A 181 39.70 -8.56 1.40
CA LEU A 181 38.70 -8.78 2.45
C LEU A 181 37.29 -8.36 2.01
N PRO A 182 36.23 -9.04 2.49
CA PRO A 182 34.86 -8.65 2.21
C PRO A 182 34.46 -7.39 3.01
N THR A 183 33.59 -6.57 2.45
CA THR A 183 33.15 -5.31 3.10
C THR A 183 32.00 -5.49 4.11
N ALA A 184 31.90 -4.56 5.06
CA ALA A 184 30.85 -4.47 6.07
C ALA A 184 30.60 -3.02 6.52
N SER A 185 29.37 -2.51 6.43
CA SER A 185 29.02 -1.15 6.91
C SER A 185 28.70 -1.07 8.41
N TYR A 186 28.50 -2.20 9.09
CA TYR A 186 28.19 -2.23 10.52
C TYR A 186 29.41 -2.64 11.33
N VAL A 187 29.83 -1.79 12.26
CA VAL A 187 31.07 -1.94 13.01
C VAL A 187 30.81 -1.86 14.52
N GLY A 188 31.57 -2.63 15.29
CA GLY A 188 31.41 -2.73 16.73
C GLY A 188 31.90 -1.47 17.43
N VAL A 189 31.23 -1.06 18.51
CA VAL A 189 31.59 0.13 19.29
C VAL A 189 32.73 -0.21 20.25
N TYR A 190 33.94 0.27 19.91
CA TYR A 190 35.14 0.11 20.73
C TYR A 190 35.20 1.09 21.90
N GLY A 191 34.44 2.18 21.87
CA GLY A 191 34.34 3.14 22.97
C GLY A 191 34.70 4.55 22.53
N THR A 192 35.36 5.31 23.40
CA THR A 192 35.76 6.71 23.15
C THR A 192 37.25 6.85 22.82
N VAL A 193 37.88 5.75 22.41
CA VAL A 193 39.28 5.67 21.99
C VAL A 193 39.34 4.86 20.69
N GLU A 194 40.36 5.10 19.89
CA GLU A 194 40.63 4.35 18.67
C GLU A 194 41.30 3.01 18.98
N ALA A 195 41.15 2.08 18.05
CA ALA A 195 41.55 0.69 18.25
C ALA A 195 43.01 0.45 17.82
N ASP A 196 43.46 1.18 16.81
CA ASP A 196 44.78 1.15 16.19
C ASP A 196 45.83 1.99 16.94
N GLU A 197 45.45 3.14 17.53
CA GLU A 197 46.36 3.98 18.36
C GLU A 197 47.07 3.18 19.48
N TYR A 198 46.41 2.18 20.07
CA TYR A 198 46.88 1.48 21.26
C TYR A 198 47.31 0.02 21.02
N TYR A 199 47.26 -0.47 19.77
CA TYR A 199 47.56 -1.87 19.49
C TYR A 199 49.03 -2.23 19.74
N THR A 200 49.97 -1.32 19.42
CA THR A 200 51.40 -1.52 19.67
C THR A 200 51.69 -1.66 21.17
N GLU A 201 51.04 -0.85 22.01
CA GLU A 201 51.16 -0.92 23.47
C GLU A 201 50.60 -2.25 24.03
N LEU A 202 49.48 -2.75 23.46
CA LEU A 202 48.87 -4.02 23.83
C LEU A 202 49.81 -5.22 23.61
N ARG A 203 50.61 -5.22 22.53
CA ARG A 203 51.65 -6.25 22.28
C ARG A 203 52.78 -6.21 23.31
N GLU A 204 53.04 -5.03 23.89
CA GLU A 204 54.02 -4.83 24.95
C GLU A 204 53.48 -5.20 26.35
N GLY A 205 52.23 -5.66 26.44
CA GLY A 205 51.61 -6.14 27.68
C GLY A 205 50.97 -5.03 28.52
N THR A 206 50.69 -3.86 27.95
CA THR A 206 49.91 -2.84 28.65
C THR A 206 48.42 -3.21 28.69
N PRO A 207 47.68 -2.81 29.74
CA PRO A 207 46.25 -3.09 29.82
C PRO A 207 45.47 -2.33 28.74
N GLU A 208 44.56 -3.03 28.06
CA GLU A 208 43.63 -2.45 27.08
C GLU A 208 42.87 -1.24 27.66
N ARG A 209 42.95 -0.09 26.96
CA ARG A 209 42.34 1.19 27.36
C ARG A 209 40.90 1.40 26.89
N SER A 210 40.31 0.43 26.21
CA SER A 210 38.95 0.52 25.70
C SER A 210 37.90 0.63 26.83
N ASP A 211 37.01 1.63 26.68
CA ASP A 211 35.86 1.85 27.55
C ASP A 211 34.51 1.47 26.90
N GLY A 212 34.54 0.81 25.74
CA GLY A 212 33.36 0.35 24.99
C GLY A 212 32.80 -1.02 25.38
N ALA A 213 31.82 -1.48 24.61
CA ALA A 213 31.15 -2.76 24.83
C ALA A 213 31.77 -3.92 24.02
N ILE A 214 32.38 -3.61 22.87
CA ILE A 214 33.05 -4.56 21.98
C ILE A 214 34.55 -4.27 22.06
N VAL A 215 35.29 -5.07 22.82
CA VAL A 215 36.67 -4.77 23.25
C VAL A 215 37.60 -5.97 23.01
N PHE A 216 38.89 -5.74 22.91
CA PHE A 216 39.93 -6.73 22.66
C PHE A 216 40.23 -7.62 23.88
N ASP A 217 40.10 -8.93 23.71
CA ASP A 217 40.48 -9.96 24.70
C ASP A 217 39.89 -9.80 26.13
N ARG A 218 38.86 -8.97 26.30
CA ARG A 218 38.12 -8.80 27.55
C ARG A 218 36.71 -9.35 27.47
N VAL A 219 36.33 -10.06 28.53
CA VAL A 219 34.98 -10.59 28.69
C VAL A 219 34.06 -9.46 29.13
N VAL A 220 33.20 -8.98 28.22
CA VAL A 220 32.14 -8.03 28.55
C VAL A 220 30.80 -8.74 28.61
N ARG A 221 30.03 -8.49 29.65
CA ARG A 221 28.68 -9.05 29.82
C ARG A 221 27.67 -7.93 29.88
N PHE A 222 26.41 -8.25 29.64
CA PHE A 222 25.32 -7.27 29.81
C PHE A 222 25.27 -6.67 31.21
N ALA A 223 25.68 -7.42 32.25
CA ALA A 223 25.79 -6.92 33.61
C ALA A 223 26.86 -5.83 33.79
N ASP A 224 27.89 -5.82 32.94
CA ASP A 224 28.97 -4.84 33.01
C ASP A 224 28.55 -3.50 32.35
N LEU A 225 27.38 -3.44 31.67
CA LEU A 225 26.78 -2.25 31.05
C LEU A 225 25.89 -1.48 32.04
N THR A 226 26.54 -0.85 33.02
CA THR A 226 25.92 -0.28 34.23
C THR A 226 24.97 0.91 33.99
N ARG A 227 25.08 1.60 32.85
CA ARG A 227 24.13 2.65 32.43
C ARG A 227 22.76 2.08 32.00
N GLY A 228 22.69 0.78 31.78
CA GLY A 228 21.51 0.05 31.30
C GLY A 228 21.60 -0.25 29.81
N LEU A 229 21.08 -1.41 29.42
CA LEU A 229 21.18 -1.93 28.06
C LEU A 229 20.60 -1.00 26.98
N SER A 230 19.51 -0.30 27.31
CA SER A 230 18.87 0.66 26.41
C SER A 230 19.61 1.99 26.28
N LYS A 231 20.77 2.14 26.93
CA LYS A 231 21.56 3.38 26.99
C LYS A 231 23.04 3.16 26.64
N THR A 232 23.38 1.99 26.11
CA THR A 232 24.74 1.64 25.67
C THR A 232 24.71 1.20 24.22
N LEU A 233 25.55 1.82 23.38
CA LEU A 233 25.71 1.49 21.96
C LEU A 233 26.56 0.22 21.83
N LEU A 234 26.18 -0.68 20.91
CA LEU A 234 26.93 -1.90 20.60
C LEU A 234 27.53 -1.90 19.20
N VAL A 235 26.74 -1.50 18.20
CA VAL A 235 27.12 -1.50 16.79
C VAL A 235 26.59 -0.22 16.16
N GLY A 236 27.41 0.41 15.33
CA GLY A 236 27.02 1.59 14.56
C GLY A 236 27.31 1.41 13.07
N GLU A 237 26.72 2.29 12.27
CA GLU A 237 27.04 2.41 10.85
C GLU A 237 28.36 3.16 10.62
N ARG A 238 29.15 2.68 9.66
CA ARG A 238 30.27 3.40 9.06
C ARG A 238 30.25 3.21 7.54
N THR A 239 30.40 4.31 6.80
CA THR A 239 30.47 4.27 5.35
C THR A 239 31.83 3.79 4.86
N MET A 240 31.86 3.17 3.68
CA MET A 240 33.12 2.77 3.02
C MET A 240 33.95 3.94 2.50
N ALA A 241 33.44 5.18 2.59
CA ALA A 241 34.11 6.36 2.06
C ALA A 241 35.22 6.91 2.96
N THR A 242 35.17 6.64 4.27
CA THR A 242 36.27 6.93 5.21
C THR A 242 37.28 5.79 5.19
N VAL A 243 36.90 4.65 5.80
CA VAL A 243 37.76 3.48 5.93
C VAL A 243 36.96 2.21 5.60
N PRO A 244 37.29 1.51 4.49
CA PRO A 244 36.64 0.24 4.16
C PRO A 244 36.69 -0.74 5.33
N SER A 245 35.54 -1.22 5.80
CA SER A 245 35.46 -2.05 7.02
C SER A 245 35.09 -3.49 6.67
N THR A 246 35.37 -4.45 7.56
CA THR A 246 35.12 -5.88 7.30
C THR A 246 34.45 -6.59 8.47
N TRP A 247 33.62 -7.59 8.17
CA TRP A 247 32.97 -8.43 9.18
C TRP A 247 33.81 -9.67 9.54
N LEU A 248 34.76 -10.07 8.68
CA LEU A 248 35.47 -11.33 8.80
C LEU A 248 36.62 -11.25 9.80
N GLY A 249 37.59 -10.37 9.52
CA GLY A 249 38.89 -10.32 10.19
C GLY A 249 39.89 -9.58 9.33
N VAL A 250 41.05 -9.26 9.90
CA VAL A 250 42.07 -8.39 9.30
C VAL A 250 43.48 -8.93 9.56
N ASP A 251 44.42 -8.62 8.67
CA ASP A 251 45.86 -8.76 8.96
C ASP A 251 46.31 -7.50 9.72
N LEU A 252 46.80 -7.67 10.95
CA LEU A 252 47.17 -6.60 11.89
C LEU A 252 48.44 -5.84 11.48
N ARG A 253 49.11 -6.26 10.39
CA ARG A 253 50.16 -5.46 9.74
C ARG A 253 49.59 -4.45 8.76
N GLY A 254 48.29 -4.53 8.46
CA GLY A 254 47.64 -3.66 7.51
C GLY A 254 47.34 -2.28 8.08
N GLU A 255 47.16 -1.32 7.18
CA GLU A 255 46.80 0.06 7.50
C GLU A 255 45.43 0.12 8.20
N ASP A 256 45.40 0.79 9.36
CA ASP A 256 44.25 0.96 10.25
C ASP A 256 43.51 -0.35 10.58
N ALA A 257 44.24 -1.46 10.66
CA ALA A 257 43.69 -2.81 10.66
C ALA A 257 42.57 -3.02 11.70
N GLU A 258 42.79 -2.59 12.94
CA GLU A 258 41.85 -2.71 14.05
C GLU A 258 40.62 -1.82 13.83
N CYS A 259 40.84 -0.62 13.28
CA CYS A 259 39.78 0.26 12.85
C CYS A 259 38.94 -0.35 11.73
N ARG A 260 39.41 -1.32 10.94
CA ARG A 260 38.55 -2.04 9.97
C ARG A 260 37.47 -2.90 10.64
N LEU A 261 37.65 -3.27 11.90
CA LEU A 261 36.74 -4.17 12.65
C LEU A 261 35.81 -3.42 13.60
N THR A 262 36.29 -2.30 14.16
CA THR A 262 35.56 -1.52 15.16
C THR A 262 35.61 -0.03 14.89
N GLY A 263 34.70 0.73 15.50
CA GLY A 263 34.65 2.18 15.40
C GLY A 263 34.69 2.86 16.77
N SER A 264 35.21 4.08 16.77
CA SER A 264 35.30 4.97 17.94
C SER A 264 34.17 6.02 17.90
N ALA A 265 33.69 6.40 19.08
CA ALA A 265 32.65 7.41 19.26
C ALA A 265 33.23 8.60 20.02
N MET A 266 33.99 9.46 19.32
CA MET A 266 34.77 10.54 19.93
C MET A 266 34.11 11.90 19.75
N THR A 267 33.70 12.25 18.53
CA THR A 267 33.13 13.55 18.18
C THR A 267 31.60 13.49 18.10
N HIS A 268 31.04 13.07 16.97
CA HIS A 268 29.63 12.80 16.73
C HIS A 268 29.48 12.04 15.39
N PRO A 269 28.34 11.38 15.13
CA PRO A 269 28.11 10.73 13.84
C PRO A 269 28.14 11.74 12.68
N ASN A 270 28.62 11.32 11.51
CA ASN A 270 28.69 12.13 10.28
C ASN A 270 29.46 13.45 10.43
N CYS A 271 30.52 13.47 11.24
CA CYS A 271 31.38 14.63 11.35
C CYS A 271 32.19 14.84 10.05
N ASP A 272 32.38 16.10 9.65
CA ASP A 272 33.18 16.43 8.44
C ASP A 272 34.70 16.39 8.70
N THR A 273 35.11 16.47 9.98
CA THR A 273 36.51 16.48 10.43
C THR A 273 36.79 15.38 11.45
N CYS A 274 36.03 14.29 11.40
CA CYS A 274 36.30 13.12 12.25
C CYS A 274 37.52 12.36 11.77
N ASP A 275 38.06 11.59 12.69
CA ASP A 275 38.94 10.48 12.40
C ASP A 275 38.23 9.42 11.53
N GLU A 276 38.99 8.74 10.68
CA GLU A 276 38.54 7.67 9.79
C GLU A 276 37.86 6.51 10.52
N CYS A 277 38.20 6.28 11.78
CA CYS A 277 37.64 5.23 12.62
C CYS A 277 36.23 5.56 13.16
N GLU A 278 35.73 6.79 12.99
CA GLU A 278 34.43 7.20 13.54
C GLU A 278 33.21 6.76 12.71
N PHE A 279 32.04 6.78 13.35
CA PHE A 279 30.77 6.33 12.76
C PHE A 279 30.20 7.33 11.75
N THR A 280 29.81 6.82 10.58
CA THR A 280 29.27 7.60 9.47
C THR A 280 28.16 6.84 8.73
N SER A 281 27.20 7.54 8.17
CA SER A 281 26.09 6.99 7.39
C SER A 281 25.65 7.94 6.29
N ARG A 282 25.15 7.39 5.18
CA ARG A 282 24.51 8.14 4.09
C ARG A 282 23.05 8.47 4.38
N HIS A 283 22.51 8.03 5.52
CA HIS A 283 21.17 8.39 5.95
C HIS A 283 21.10 9.87 6.35
N ALA A 284 20.06 10.56 5.89
CA ALA A 284 19.87 11.96 6.25
C ALA A 284 19.61 12.14 7.76
N GLY A 285 20.41 13.01 8.39
CA GLY A 285 20.23 13.52 9.76
C GLY A 285 21.00 12.77 10.86
N GLY A 286 21.79 11.75 10.53
CA GLY A 286 22.59 11.00 11.50
C GLY A 286 22.88 9.56 11.07
N SER A 287 23.31 8.72 12.02
CA SER A 287 23.64 7.30 11.80
C SER A 287 22.81 6.38 12.67
N TYR A 288 22.44 5.18 12.20
CA TYR A 288 21.78 4.20 13.06
C TYR A 288 22.78 3.47 13.95
N PHE A 289 22.31 3.21 15.17
CA PHE A 289 23.01 2.39 16.13
C PHE A 289 22.08 1.31 16.69
N LEU A 290 22.67 0.15 16.92
CA LEU A 290 22.13 -0.93 17.73
C LEU A 290 22.50 -0.70 19.19
N TRP A 291 21.51 -0.78 20.06
CA TRP A 291 21.64 -0.66 21.49
C TRP A 291 21.73 -2.03 22.15
N ALA A 292 22.27 -2.10 23.37
CA ALA A 292 22.53 -3.36 24.02
C ALA A 292 21.28 -4.16 24.43
N ASP A 293 20.10 -3.55 24.47
CA ASP A 293 18.81 -4.23 24.66
C ASP A 293 18.20 -4.76 23.34
N GLY A 294 18.87 -4.53 22.21
CA GLY A 294 18.46 -4.98 20.88
C GLY A 294 17.60 -3.99 20.09
N HIS A 295 17.23 -2.83 20.66
CA HIS A 295 16.54 -1.81 19.88
C HIS A 295 17.53 -1.07 18.96
N VAL A 296 17.00 -0.49 17.88
CA VAL A 296 17.79 0.27 16.90
C VAL A 296 17.19 1.65 16.76
N SER A 297 18.03 2.68 16.78
CA SER A 297 17.57 4.06 16.57
C SER A 297 18.64 4.92 15.90
N LEU A 298 18.18 5.99 15.25
CA LEU A 298 19.06 6.97 14.63
C LEU A 298 19.59 7.92 15.70
N VAL A 299 20.91 8.02 15.82
CA VAL A 299 21.59 9.04 16.61
C VAL A 299 21.86 10.23 15.69
N ALA A 300 21.34 11.39 16.06
CA ALA A 300 21.47 12.60 15.24
C ALA A 300 22.92 13.09 15.19
N GLU A 301 23.33 13.63 14.04
CA GLU A 301 24.64 14.28 13.86
C GLU A 301 24.83 15.53 14.74
N THR A 302 23.73 16.10 15.25
CA THR A 302 23.71 17.27 16.14
C THR A 302 23.78 16.91 17.63
N ILE A 303 24.00 15.63 17.98
CA ILE A 303 24.13 15.20 19.36
C ILE A 303 25.32 15.90 20.05
N ASP A 304 25.17 16.25 21.33
CA ASP A 304 26.29 16.76 22.12
C ASP A 304 27.39 15.69 22.22
N PRO A 305 28.66 16.02 21.88
CA PRO A 305 29.77 15.07 21.91
C PRO A 305 29.99 14.38 23.26
N ASN A 306 29.75 15.08 24.38
CA ASN A 306 29.88 14.45 25.70
C ASN A 306 28.76 13.43 25.92
N ALA A 307 27.53 13.78 25.57
CA ALA A 307 26.41 12.84 25.64
C ALA A 307 26.66 11.62 24.75
N TYR A 308 27.17 11.81 23.54
CA TYR A 308 27.51 10.72 22.61
C TYR A 308 28.58 9.77 23.16
N ARG A 309 29.71 10.32 23.64
CA ARG A 309 30.77 9.56 24.32
C ARG A 309 30.24 8.74 25.50
N GLU A 310 29.33 9.30 26.27
CA GLU A 310 28.72 8.61 27.40
C GLU A 310 27.80 7.44 27.01
N LEU A 311 27.25 7.43 25.79
CA LEU A 311 26.46 6.31 25.26
C LEU A 311 27.35 5.16 24.75
N ALA A 312 28.58 5.47 24.32
CA ALA A 312 29.56 4.46 23.89
C ALA A 312 30.25 3.76 25.07
N ARG A 313 30.21 4.34 26.28
CA ARG A 313 30.88 3.83 27.47
C ARG A 313 30.15 2.66 28.15
N ARG A 314 30.90 1.64 28.55
CA ARG A 314 30.47 0.46 29.31
C ARG A 314 30.08 0.78 30.76
N SER A 315 30.64 1.80 31.38
CA SER A 315 29.97 2.43 32.54
C SER A 315 30.01 1.72 33.89
N ALA A 316 30.81 0.68 34.18
CA ALA A 316 30.85 0.03 35.52
C ALA A 316 32.11 0.29 36.36
N GLU A 317 32.99 1.19 35.93
CA GLU A 317 34.32 1.37 36.54
C GLU A 317 34.25 1.75 38.03
N VAL A 318 33.36 2.68 38.39
CA VAL A 318 33.15 3.10 39.78
C VAL A 318 32.53 1.98 40.63
N MET A 319 31.57 1.24 40.08
CA MET A 319 30.87 0.19 40.82
C MET A 319 31.75 -1.04 41.07
N ASN A 320 32.65 -1.36 40.13
CA ASN A 320 33.65 -2.42 40.32
C ASN A 320 34.57 -2.13 41.50
N VAL A 321 35.09 -0.90 41.60
CA VAL A 321 35.92 -0.49 42.75
C VAL A 321 35.13 -0.54 44.06
N ILE A 322 33.82 -0.25 44.03
CA ILE A 322 32.94 -0.34 45.21
C ILE A 322 32.55 -1.79 45.56
N TRP A 323 32.48 -2.71 44.59
CA TRP A 323 32.20 -4.13 44.87
C TRP A 323 33.42 -4.88 45.39
N ASP A 324 34.61 -4.53 44.89
CA ASP A 324 35.86 -5.18 45.30
C ASP A 324 36.31 -4.73 46.72
N HIS A 325 35.60 -3.76 47.31
CA HIS A 325 35.90 -3.19 48.62
C HIS A 325 34.61 -2.92 49.41
N ASP A 326 34.47 -3.50 50.61
CA ASP A 326 33.26 -3.37 51.43
C ASP A 326 32.86 -1.93 51.77
N GLU A 327 33.83 -1.00 51.88
CA GLU A 327 33.60 0.45 52.06
C GLU A 327 34.71 1.29 51.38
N VAL A 328 34.34 2.25 50.53
CA VAL A 328 35.31 3.12 49.82
C VAL A 328 34.90 4.59 49.78
N THR A 329 35.89 5.50 49.76
CA THR A 329 35.65 6.94 49.54
C THR A 329 35.79 7.33 48.07
N VAL A 330 35.36 8.54 47.71
CA VAL A 330 35.52 9.06 46.32
C VAL A 330 37.01 9.18 45.94
N SER A 331 37.87 9.62 46.87
CA SER A 331 39.32 9.68 46.64
C SER A 331 39.90 8.28 46.41
N ASP A 332 39.46 7.31 47.22
CA ASP A 332 39.86 5.91 47.07
C ASP A 332 39.48 5.34 45.71
N ILE A 333 38.31 5.72 45.18
CA ILE A 333 37.84 5.31 43.86
C ILE A 333 38.67 5.98 42.76
N VAL A 334 38.91 7.29 42.85
CA VAL A 334 39.76 8.03 41.87
C VAL A 334 41.16 7.41 41.75
N GLU A 335 41.78 7.03 42.87
CA GLU A 335 43.13 6.43 42.87
C GLU A 335 43.17 4.99 42.34
N ARG A 336 42.06 4.26 42.44
CA ARG A 336 41.96 2.83 42.04
C ARG A 336 41.34 2.64 40.66
N LEU A 337 40.86 3.71 40.05
CA LEU A 337 40.36 3.68 38.69
C LEU A 337 41.54 3.54 37.73
N PRO A 338 41.40 2.74 36.65
CA PRO A 338 42.46 2.53 35.66
C PRO A 338 42.78 3.78 34.82
N ARG A 339 42.04 4.88 35.00
CA ARG A 339 42.22 6.17 34.33
C ARG A 339 42.02 7.34 35.29
N GLU A 340 42.65 8.47 35.00
CA GLU A 340 42.48 9.70 35.77
C GLU A 340 41.09 10.32 35.50
N LEU A 341 40.15 10.13 36.42
CA LEU A 341 38.86 10.80 36.42
C LEU A 341 38.83 11.95 37.43
N ALA A 342 38.23 13.08 37.04
CA ALA A 342 38.03 14.20 37.95
C ALA A 342 37.20 13.76 39.18
N TYR A 343 37.65 14.17 40.37
CA TYR A 343 37.02 13.83 41.65
C TYR A 343 35.51 14.13 41.67
N THR A 344 35.09 15.23 41.03
CA THR A 344 33.68 15.64 40.93
C THR A 344 32.83 14.69 40.09
N THR A 345 33.39 14.10 39.03
CA THR A 345 32.71 13.13 38.17
C THR A 345 32.47 11.82 38.90
N VAL A 346 33.48 11.33 39.64
CA VAL A 346 33.35 10.14 40.49
C VAL A 346 32.34 10.39 41.61
N MET A 347 32.39 11.56 42.25
CA MET A 347 31.41 11.96 43.26
C MET A 347 29.97 11.99 42.71
N THR A 348 29.77 12.53 41.51
CA THR A 348 28.45 12.60 40.86
C THR A 348 27.94 11.19 40.52
N THR A 349 28.82 10.32 40.02
CA THR A 349 28.51 8.92 39.72
C THR A 349 28.09 8.16 40.99
N CYS A 350 28.80 8.33 42.10
CA CYS A 350 28.40 7.75 43.39
C CYS A 350 27.05 8.28 43.89
N GLY A 351 26.73 9.56 43.63
CA GLY A 351 25.40 10.13 43.94
C GLY A 351 24.28 9.50 43.12
N ILE A 352 24.50 9.28 41.83
CA ILE A 352 23.53 8.60 40.95
C ILE A 352 23.32 7.14 41.38
N LEU A 353 24.41 6.44 41.74
CA LEU A 353 24.34 5.05 42.21
C LEU A 353 23.59 4.95 43.55
N GLU A 354 23.70 5.95 44.41
CA GLU A 354 22.94 6.03 45.66
C GLU A 354 21.45 6.26 45.40
N GLU A 355 21.08 7.20 44.53
CA GLU A 355 19.69 7.47 44.16
C GLU A 355 19.01 6.23 43.54
N LYS A 356 19.77 5.46 42.76
CA LYS A 356 19.31 4.19 42.16
C LYS A 356 19.29 3.01 43.14
N GLY A 357 19.73 3.20 44.38
CA GLY A 357 19.76 2.15 45.40
C GLY A 357 20.81 1.06 45.16
N CYS A 358 21.81 1.30 44.31
CA CYS A 358 22.91 0.37 44.05
C CYS A 358 23.99 0.42 45.13
N VAL A 359 24.18 1.59 45.74
CA VAL A 359 25.11 1.83 46.86
C VAL A 359 24.43 2.66 47.95
N LYS A 360 24.92 2.59 49.18
CA LYS A 360 24.51 3.47 50.29
C LYS A 360 25.69 4.22 50.86
N LYS A 361 25.45 5.41 51.40
CA LYS A 361 26.40 6.08 52.29
C LYS A 361 26.42 5.38 53.65
N ALA A 362 27.47 4.61 53.92
CA ALA A 362 27.63 3.84 55.16
C ALA A 362 28.20 4.67 56.32
N GLY A 363 28.74 5.86 56.04
CA GLY A 363 29.28 6.75 57.05
C GLY A 363 30.15 7.85 56.45
N LYS A 364 30.99 8.46 57.30
CA LYS A 364 32.01 9.43 56.88
C LYS A 364 33.38 9.05 57.43
N ARG A 365 34.40 9.08 56.58
CA ARG A 365 35.81 9.04 56.99
C ARG A 365 36.37 10.46 56.89
N GLY A 366 36.45 11.14 58.02
CA GLY A 366 36.78 12.57 58.05
C GLY A 366 35.67 13.41 57.39
N ARG A 367 36.00 14.13 56.30
CA ARG A 367 35.03 14.92 55.52
C ARG A 367 34.44 14.16 54.32
N ALA A 368 34.99 13.00 53.96
CA ALA A 368 34.56 12.20 52.82
C ALA A 368 33.48 11.18 53.20
N PHE A 369 32.52 10.95 52.31
CA PHE A 369 31.51 9.91 52.47
C PHE A 369 32.07 8.53 52.09
N LEU A 370 31.70 7.51 52.86
CA LEU A 370 31.97 6.11 52.57
C LEU A 370 30.78 5.51 51.84
N TYR A 371 31.03 4.88 50.69
CA TYR A 371 30.02 4.18 49.88
C TYR A 371 30.19 2.68 50.06
N GLN A 372 29.07 1.97 50.27
CA GLN A 372 29.00 0.51 50.42
C GLN A 372 28.00 -0.05 49.40
N PRO A 373 28.28 -1.19 48.73
CA PRO A 373 27.36 -1.83 47.81
C PRO A 373 26.08 -2.31 48.53
N LEU A 374 24.92 -2.02 47.93
CA LEU A 374 23.60 -2.44 48.42
C LEU A 374 23.06 -3.66 47.66
N ILE A 375 23.59 -3.89 46.45
CA ILE A 375 23.28 -5.03 45.60
C ILE A 375 24.52 -5.91 45.45
N SER A 376 24.34 -7.22 45.58
CA SER A 376 25.41 -8.18 45.29
C SER A 376 25.62 -8.33 43.78
N ARG A 377 26.79 -8.80 43.37
CA ARG A 377 27.13 -9.03 41.95
C ARG A 377 26.14 -10.01 41.29
N ASP A 378 25.60 -10.95 42.05
CA ASP A 378 24.66 -11.96 41.57
C ASP A 378 23.19 -11.49 41.60
N ASP A 379 22.79 -10.67 42.57
CA ASP A 379 21.43 -10.10 42.63
C ASP A 379 21.19 -9.10 41.49
N ALA A 380 22.22 -8.37 41.07
CA ALA A 380 22.17 -7.52 39.88
C ALA A 380 21.84 -8.31 38.59
N ARG A 381 22.18 -9.61 38.54
CA ARG A 381 21.86 -10.50 37.40
C ARG A 381 20.39 -10.93 37.39
N GLY A 382 19.77 -11.17 38.56
CA GLY A 382 18.39 -11.66 38.69
C GLY A 382 17.31 -10.59 38.48
N VAL A 383 17.60 -9.33 38.80
CA VAL A 383 16.65 -8.20 38.65
C VAL A 383 16.30 -7.94 37.18
N MET A 384 17.21 -8.24 36.24
CA MET A 384 16.98 -8.07 34.80
C MET A 384 15.92 -9.02 34.22
N SER A 385 15.91 -10.29 34.63
CA SER A 385 14.92 -11.28 34.15
C SER A 385 13.50 -10.92 34.61
N HIS A 386 13.39 -10.39 35.83
CA HIS A 386 12.12 -9.94 36.39
C HIS A 386 11.62 -8.66 35.71
N GLU A 387 12.53 -7.77 35.30
CA GLU A 387 12.21 -6.55 34.56
C GLU A 387 11.72 -6.86 33.12
N VAL A 388 12.29 -7.88 32.45
CA VAL A 388 11.79 -8.36 31.14
C VAL A 388 10.38 -8.94 31.26
N ALA A 389 10.11 -9.79 32.26
CA ALA A 389 8.76 -10.31 32.52
C ALA A 389 7.76 -9.20 32.87
N ARG A 390 8.21 -8.16 33.58
CA ARG A 390 7.38 -7.03 33.99
C ARG A 390 7.11 -6.06 32.83
N ARG A 391 8.07 -5.85 31.92
CA ARG A 391 7.97 -4.91 30.79
C ARG A 391 7.36 -5.53 29.53
N LEU A 392 7.68 -6.78 29.19
CA LEU A 392 7.13 -7.44 28.01
C LEU A 392 5.77 -8.11 28.29
N PHE A 393 5.48 -8.53 29.53
CA PHE A 393 4.25 -9.28 29.86
C PHE A 393 3.45 -8.69 31.05
N ARG A 394 3.71 -7.41 31.41
CA ARG A 394 3.01 -6.66 32.47
C ARG A 394 2.85 -7.43 33.79
N GLY A 395 3.82 -8.28 34.14
CA GLY A 395 3.91 -8.93 35.45
C GLY A 395 2.95 -10.10 35.72
N SER A 396 2.30 -10.68 34.69
CA SER A 396 1.39 -11.82 34.87
C SER A 396 2.02 -13.13 34.38
N VAL A 397 2.46 -13.98 35.31
CA VAL A 397 2.93 -15.36 35.04
C VAL A 397 1.82 -16.21 34.38
N LYS A 398 0.55 -15.87 34.66
CA LYS A 398 -0.62 -16.46 34.01
C LYS A 398 -0.69 -16.15 32.52
N SER A 399 -0.18 -15.00 32.07
CA SER A 399 -0.16 -14.61 30.65
C SER A 399 0.94 -15.33 29.87
N LEU A 400 2.07 -15.66 30.52
CA LEU A 400 3.13 -16.51 29.95
C LEU A 400 2.62 -17.95 29.74
N VAL A 401 1.92 -18.50 30.75
CA VAL A 401 1.31 -19.84 30.67
C VAL A 401 0.12 -19.87 29.70
N LEU A 402 -0.70 -18.82 29.63
CA LEU A 402 -1.80 -18.70 28.67
C LEU A 402 -1.33 -18.58 27.22
N ASN A 403 -0.14 -18.05 26.97
CA ASN A 403 0.44 -18.00 25.63
C ASN A 403 1.00 -19.36 25.18
N LEU A 404 1.44 -20.19 26.13
CA LEU A 404 1.87 -21.57 25.89
C LEU A 404 0.69 -22.56 25.72
N VAL A 405 -0.51 -22.19 26.17
CA VAL A 405 -1.73 -23.03 26.11
C VAL A 405 -2.67 -22.61 24.96
N ARG A 406 -2.41 -21.47 24.29
CA ARG A 406 -3.25 -20.88 23.23
C ARG A 406 -3.01 -21.44 21.82
N ASP A 407 -2.57 -22.68 21.73
CA ASP A 407 -2.32 -23.35 20.45
C ASP A 407 -3.57 -24.06 19.86
N ASP A 408 -4.81 -23.67 20.23
CA ASP A 408 -5.99 -24.21 19.52
C ASP A 408 -7.21 -23.24 19.39
N ALA A 409 -7.60 -23.07 18.12
CA ALA A 409 -8.91 -22.77 17.52
C ALA A 409 -9.61 -21.40 17.76
N ILE A 410 -9.65 -20.59 16.70
CA ILE A 410 -10.78 -19.70 16.36
C ILE A 410 -11.65 -20.45 15.33
N SER A 411 -12.95 -20.54 15.54
CA SER A 411 -13.86 -21.31 14.68
C SER A 411 -14.22 -20.56 13.39
N ALA A 412 -14.34 -21.30 12.27
CA ALA A 412 -14.60 -20.77 10.93
C ALA A 412 -16.02 -20.18 10.74
N GLU A 413 -16.92 -20.40 11.70
CA GLU A 413 -18.34 -20.04 11.61
C GLU A 413 -18.54 -18.52 11.83
N ASP A 414 -17.81 -17.94 12.80
CA ASP A 414 -17.85 -16.51 13.15
C ASP A 414 -17.30 -15.60 12.02
N LEU A 415 -16.41 -16.12 11.17
CA LEU A 415 -15.78 -15.37 10.08
C LEU A 415 -16.71 -15.22 8.86
N SER A 416 -17.59 -16.19 8.65
CA SER A 416 -18.54 -16.21 7.52
C SER A 416 -19.67 -15.20 7.70
N GLU A 417 -20.04 -14.90 8.95
CA GLU A 417 -21.10 -13.96 9.31
C GLU A 417 -20.67 -12.50 9.08
N VAL A 418 -19.41 -12.16 9.40
CA VAL A 418 -18.86 -10.81 9.18
C VAL A 418 -18.65 -10.51 7.70
N LYS A 419 -18.16 -11.48 6.91
CA LYS A 419 -17.98 -11.33 5.45
C LYS A 419 -19.31 -11.04 4.73
N LYS A 420 -20.39 -11.70 5.16
CA LYS A 420 -21.72 -11.54 4.58
C LYS A 420 -22.38 -10.19 4.92
N MET A 421 -22.03 -9.58 6.06
CA MET A 421 -22.55 -8.26 6.47
C MET A 421 -21.85 -7.08 5.77
N ILE A 422 -20.64 -7.27 5.23
CA ILE A 422 -19.83 -6.20 4.62
C ILE A 422 -20.07 -6.11 3.10
N GLU A 423 -20.16 -7.24 2.39
CA GLU A 423 -20.38 -7.26 0.92
C GLU A 423 -21.76 -6.69 0.50
N ASP A 424 -22.78 -6.81 1.36
CA ASP A 424 -24.11 -6.24 1.13
C ASP A 424 -24.19 -4.71 1.42
N LEU A 425 -23.13 -4.11 1.99
CA LEU A 425 -23.17 -2.73 2.48
C LEU A 425 -22.95 -1.67 1.38
N GLU A 426 -22.10 -1.92 0.38
CA GLU A 426 -21.61 -0.88 -0.54
C GLU A 426 -22.63 -0.43 -1.58
N ALA A 427 -23.17 -1.38 -2.35
CA ALA A 427 -24.24 -1.08 -3.29
C ALA A 427 -25.49 -0.58 -2.56
N ALA A 428 -25.75 -1.06 -1.34
CA ALA A 428 -26.83 -0.57 -0.48
C ALA A 428 -26.59 0.87 -0.01
N ILE A 429 -25.35 1.28 0.31
CA ILE A 429 -24.98 2.65 0.66
C ILE A 429 -25.21 3.57 -0.54
N VAL A 430 -24.68 3.25 -1.73
CA VAL A 430 -24.84 4.12 -2.91
C VAL A 430 -26.31 4.27 -3.30
N ILE A 431 -27.06 3.17 -3.30
CA ILE A 431 -28.51 3.17 -3.59
C ILE A 431 -29.28 3.89 -2.48
N GLY A 432 -28.88 3.74 -1.22
CA GLY A 432 -29.48 4.40 -0.06
C GLY A 432 -29.27 5.91 -0.06
N VAL A 433 -28.06 6.38 -0.37
CA VAL A 433 -27.76 7.81 -0.54
C VAL A 433 -28.54 8.37 -1.73
N ALA A 434 -28.63 7.64 -2.85
CA ALA A 434 -29.43 8.06 -3.99
C ALA A 434 -30.92 8.18 -3.63
N ALA A 435 -31.46 7.22 -2.88
CA ALA A 435 -32.83 7.26 -2.38
C ALA A 435 -33.06 8.41 -1.37
N GLY A 436 -32.09 8.72 -0.51
CA GLY A 436 -32.12 9.86 0.39
C GLY A 436 -32.14 11.20 -0.37
N LEU A 437 -31.26 11.37 -1.35
CA LEU A 437 -31.23 12.54 -2.22
C LEU A 437 -32.49 12.66 -3.09
N GLU A 438 -33.08 11.55 -3.53
CA GLU A 438 -34.40 11.54 -4.19
C GLU A 438 -35.50 12.06 -3.26
N HIS A 439 -35.49 11.67 -1.98
CA HIS A 439 -36.48 12.10 -1.01
C HIS A 439 -36.37 13.59 -0.69
N TRP A 440 -35.14 14.13 -0.64
CA TRP A 440 -34.86 15.53 -0.33
C TRP A 440 -34.98 16.46 -1.53
N SER A 441 -35.01 15.93 -2.75
CA SER A 441 -35.21 16.72 -3.96
C SER A 441 -36.70 16.83 -4.32
N SER A 442 -37.11 18.00 -4.76
CA SER A 442 -38.48 18.28 -5.22
C SER A 442 -38.60 18.17 -6.74
N ALA A 443 -37.59 18.66 -7.49
CA ALA A 443 -37.55 18.63 -8.95
C ALA A 443 -37.33 17.21 -9.53
N SER A 444 -38.23 16.77 -10.40
CA SER A 444 -38.17 15.46 -11.08
C SER A 444 -36.93 15.31 -11.99
N THR A 445 -36.46 16.41 -12.59
CA THR A 445 -35.23 16.44 -13.39
C THR A 445 -33.99 16.17 -12.55
N THR A 446 -33.92 16.72 -11.34
CA THR A 446 -32.82 16.45 -10.38
C THR A 446 -32.84 14.99 -9.93
N LYS A 447 -34.02 14.43 -9.63
CA LYS A 447 -34.17 13.00 -9.27
C LYS A 447 -33.64 12.07 -10.36
N THR A 448 -33.92 12.38 -11.62
CA THR A 448 -33.44 11.59 -12.76
C THR A 448 -31.91 11.62 -12.86
N ARG A 449 -31.29 12.79 -12.61
CA ARG A 449 -29.83 12.93 -12.58
C ARG A 449 -29.19 12.19 -11.41
N VAL A 450 -29.82 12.19 -10.23
CA VAL A 450 -29.36 11.43 -9.04
C VAL A 450 -29.28 9.93 -9.36
N TRP A 451 -30.32 9.35 -9.95
CA TRP A 451 -30.31 7.94 -10.31
C TRP A 451 -29.33 7.63 -11.45
N THR A 452 -29.17 8.53 -12.42
CA THR A 452 -28.14 8.39 -13.47
C THR A 452 -26.74 8.39 -12.87
N ALA A 453 -26.45 9.33 -11.96
CA ALA A 453 -25.19 9.37 -11.22
C ALA A 453 -24.99 8.09 -10.39
N CYS A 454 -26.02 7.57 -9.73
CA CYS A 454 -25.98 6.30 -9.01
C CYS A 454 -25.53 5.13 -9.91
N PHE A 455 -26.09 4.99 -11.13
CA PHE A 455 -25.69 3.91 -12.03
C PHE A 455 -24.26 4.08 -12.57
N VAL A 456 -23.83 5.32 -12.84
CA VAL A 456 -22.42 5.61 -13.19
C VAL A 456 -21.51 5.26 -12.03
N SER A 457 -21.86 5.65 -10.80
CA SER A 457 -21.09 5.32 -9.59
C SER A 457 -21.02 3.82 -9.34
N LEU A 458 -22.11 3.07 -9.52
CA LEU A 458 -22.09 1.61 -9.37
C LEU A 458 -21.16 0.92 -10.38
N LEU A 459 -21.18 1.35 -11.65
CA LEU A 459 -20.24 0.85 -12.66
C LEU A 459 -18.80 1.32 -12.39
N GLY A 460 -18.64 2.54 -11.90
CA GLY A 460 -17.36 3.12 -11.51
C GLY A 460 -16.73 2.40 -10.32
N LEU A 461 -17.52 2.00 -9.32
CA LEU A 461 -17.07 1.19 -8.19
C LEU A 461 -16.64 -0.21 -8.63
N LEU A 462 -17.42 -0.85 -9.51
CA LEU A 462 -17.04 -2.13 -10.08
C LEU A 462 -15.74 -2.03 -10.91
N ALA A 463 -15.60 -0.97 -11.71
CA ALA A 463 -14.37 -0.71 -12.45
C ALA A 463 -13.20 -0.41 -11.52
N ALA A 464 -13.40 0.38 -10.45
CA ALA A 464 -12.37 0.68 -9.46
C ALA A 464 -11.94 -0.58 -8.69
N GLY A 465 -12.87 -1.41 -8.24
CA GLY A 465 -12.55 -2.70 -7.59
C GLY A 465 -11.89 -3.72 -8.54
N LEU A 466 -12.07 -3.55 -9.85
CA LEU A 466 -11.41 -4.36 -10.89
C LEU A 466 -10.11 -3.77 -11.42
N LEU A 467 -9.76 -2.52 -11.10
CA LEU A 467 -8.64 -1.82 -11.75
C LEU A 467 -7.71 -1.08 -10.78
N LEU A 468 -8.13 -0.82 -9.54
CA LEU A 468 -7.37 -0.03 -8.59
C LEU A 468 -7.01 -0.86 -7.34
N PRO A 469 -5.78 -0.68 -6.81
CA PRO A 469 -5.42 -1.24 -5.51
C PRO A 469 -6.26 -0.57 -4.41
N HIS A 470 -6.71 -1.35 -3.43
CA HIS A 470 -7.67 -0.91 -2.40
C HIS A 470 -7.04 -0.84 -1.01
N LEU A 471 -7.55 0.03 -0.13
CA LEU A 471 -6.99 0.27 1.21
C LEU A 471 -7.32 -0.85 2.21
N GLN A 472 -6.30 -1.46 2.79
CA GLN A 472 -6.44 -2.52 3.79
C GLN A 472 -6.61 -1.93 5.20
N LEU A 473 -7.82 -2.03 5.79
CA LEU A 473 -8.11 -1.55 7.14
C LEU A 473 -7.80 -2.59 8.24
N SER A 474 -7.78 -3.89 7.92
CA SER A 474 -7.39 -4.96 8.85
C SER A 474 -6.95 -6.23 8.12
N ASN A 475 -6.02 -7.00 8.71
CA ASN A 475 -5.59 -8.30 8.22
C ASN A 475 -5.80 -9.38 9.32
N PRO A 476 -6.95 -10.07 9.32
CA PRO A 476 -7.30 -11.02 10.37
C PRO A 476 -6.45 -12.30 10.37
N TRP A 477 -5.65 -12.53 9.33
CA TRP A 477 -4.83 -13.74 9.15
C TRP A 477 -3.44 -13.64 9.76
N THR A 478 -3.11 -12.48 10.34
CA THR A 478 -1.80 -12.23 10.98
C THR A 478 -1.49 -13.16 12.15
N THR A 479 -2.51 -13.78 12.74
CA THR A 479 -2.38 -14.72 13.86
C THR A 479 -2.73 -16.17 13.49
N ALA A 480 -3.02 -16.46 12.21
CA ALA A 480 -3.44 -17.79 11.77
C ALA A 480 -2.23 -18.70 11.44
N SER A 481 -2.36 -20.00 11.68
CA SER A 481 -1.29 -20.97 11.40
C SER A 481 -1.08 -21.14 9.88
N PRO A 482 0.15 -21.42 9.41
CA PRO A 482 0.42 -21.59 7.97
C PRO A 482 -0.47 -22.65 7.30
N ALA A 483 -0.83 -23.72 8.01
CA ALA A 483 -1.74 -24.75 7.52
C ALA A 483 -3.19 -24.26 7.36
N THR A 484 -3.67 -23.41 8.27
CA THR A 484 -5.02 -22.80 8.14
C THR A 484 -5.07 -21.76 7.03
N VAL A 485 -4.00 -20.96 6.86
CA VAL A 485 -3.88 -20.02 5.75
C VAL A 485 -3.91 -20.74 4.39
N LEU A 486 -3.18 -21.85 4.27
CA LEU A 486 -3.13 -22.65 3.03
C LEU A 486 -4.49 -23.31 2.70
N ALA A 487 -5.16 -23.89 3.70
CA ALA A 487 -6.46 -24.51 3.53
C ALA A 487 -7.56 -23.48 3.20
N ALA A 488 -7.58 -22.34 3.89
CA ALA A 488 -8.50 -21.25 3.64
C ALA A 488 -8.33 -20.67 2.23
N ALA A 489 -7.09 -20.51 1.80
CA ALA A 489 -6.77 -20.03 0.47
C ALA A 489 -7.12 -21.00 -0.67
N GLY A 490 -6.90 -22.31 -0.46
CA GLY A 490 -7.32 -23.32 -1.42
C GLY A 490 -8.84 -23.28 -1.61
N ALA A 491 -9.58 -23.24 -0.50
CA ALA A 491 -11.03 -23.09 -0.51
C ALA A 491 -11.48 -21.76 -1.16
N GLU A 492 -10.83 -20.64 -0.85
CA GLU A 492 -11.13 -19.34 -1.45
C GLU A 492 -10.88 -19.32 -2.96
N LYS A 493 -9.80 -19.94 -3.44
CA LYS A 493 -9.53 -20.05 -4.87
C LYS A 493 -10.59 -20.88 -5.60
N GLU A 494 -10.98 -22.03 -5.05
CA GLU A 494 -12.00 -22.89 -5.65
C GLU A 494 -13.38 -22.23 -5.64
N ILE A 495 -13.80 -21.68 -4.49
CA ILE A 495 -15.06 -20.96 -4.34
C ILE A 495 -15.06 -19.70 -5.22
N GLY A 496 -13.98 -18.92 -5.21
CA GLY A 496 -13.83 -17.72 -6.02
C GLY A 496 -13.88 -18.00 -7.52
N THR A 497 -13.24 -19.09 -7.97
CA THR A 497 -13.30 -19.54 -9.37
C THR A 497 -14.71 -19.96 -9.76
N LEU A 498 -15.39 -20.73 -8.90
CA LEU A 498 -16.77 -21.14 -9.12
C LEU A 498 -17.71 -19.93 -9.20
N VAL A 499 -17.61 -19.00 -8.24
CA VAL A 499 -18.40 -17.76 -8.19
C VAL A 499 -18.14 -16.90 -9.41
N LEU A 500 -16.88 -16.76 -9.85
CA LEU A 500 -16.53 -16.04 -11.07
C LEU A 500 -17.17 -16.65 -12.31
N TRP A 501 -17.14 -17.98 -12.45
CA TRP A 501 -17.80 -18.67 -13.58
C TRP A 501 -19.31 -18.50 -13.54
N VAL A 502 -19.93 -18.59 -12.37
CA VAL A 502 -21.37 -18.33 -12.20
C VAL A 502 -21.70 -16.89 -12.57
N TRP A 503 -20.88 -15.92 -12.14
CA TRP A 503 -21.06 -14.52 -12.48
C TRP A 503 -20.90 -14.28 -13.98
N LEU A 504 -19.82 -14.77 -14.60
CA LEU A 504 -19.55 -14.66 -16.04
C LEU A 504 -20.66 -15.28 -16.86
N PHE A 505 -21.15 -16.46 -16.45
CA PHE A 505 -22.28 -17.11 -17.09
C PHE A 505 -23.54 -16.25 -17.00
N GLY A 506 -23.85 -15.71 -15.81
CA GLY A 506 -24.98 -14.80 -15.62
C GLY A 506 -24.89 -13.53 -16.47
N VAL A 507 -23.72 -12.89 -16.50
CA VAL A 507 -23.45 -11.73 -17.37
C VAL A 507 -23.60 -12.10 -18.84
N ALA A 508 -23.04 -13.23 -19.27
CA ALA A 508 -23.15 -13.69 -20.65
C ALA A 508 -24.61 -13.94 -21.07
N VAL A 509 -25.40 -14.57 -20.20
CA VAL A 509 -26.84 -14.77 -20.41
C VAL A 509 -27.57 -13.42 -20.50
N MET A 510 -27.28 -12.48 -19.60
CA MET A 510 -27.92 -11.17 -19.57
C MET A 510 -27.54 -10.30 -20.77
N VAL A 511 -26.27 -10.30 -21.17
CA VAL A 511 -25.75 -9.61 -22.36
C VAL A 511 -26.31 -10.24 -23.62
N ALA A 512 -26.34 -11.57 -23.74
CA ALA A 512 -26.95 -12.25 -24.87
C ALA A 512 -28.44 -11.91 -24.98
N ARG A 513 -29.15 -11.89 -23.86
CA ARG A 513 -30.54 -11.42 -23.78
C ARG A 513 -30.66 -9.98 -24.26
N LEU A 514 -29.84 -9.06 -23.74
CA LEU A 514 -29.83 -7.64 -24.15
C LEU A 514 -29.50 -7.46 -25.65
N ALA A 515 -28.55 -8.23 -26.18
CA ALA A 515 -28.17 -8.21 -27.59
C ALA A 515 -29.30 -8.74 -28.49
N ILE A 516 -29.93 -9.85 -28.11
CA ILE A 516 -31.11 -10.37 -28.81
C ILE A 516 -32.24 -9.32 -28.80
N HIS A 517 -32.48 -8.67 -27.65
CA HIS A 517 -33.45 -7.59 -27.56
C HIS A 517 -33.08 -6.42 -28.47
N PHE A 518 -31.83 -5.96 -28.44
CA PHE A 518 -31.34 -4.87 -29.28
C PHE A 518 -31.48 -5.18 -30.78
N VAL A 519 -31.10 -6.39 -31.20
CA VAL A 519 -31.25 -6.84 -32.60
C VAL A 519 -32.72 -6.89 -33.01
N ARG A 520 -33.62 -7.41 -32.15
CA ARG A 520 -35.06 -7.42 -32.40
C ARG A 520 -35.63 -6.01 -32.53
N VAL A 521 -35.26 -5.10 -31.63
CA VAL A 521 -35.68 -3.69 -31.67
C VAL A 521 -35.15 -3.00 -32.92
N GLN A 522 -33.88 -3.19 -33.28
CA GLN A 522 -33.29 -2.58 -34.46
C GLN A 522 -33.92 -3.11 -35.75
N TRP A 523 -34.17 -4.42 -35.83
CA TRP A 523 -34.89 -5.05 -36.93
C TRP A 523 -36.30 -4.51 -37.06
N PHE A 524 -36.99 -4.35 -35.93
CA PHE A 524 -38.33 -3.77 -35.86
C PHE A 524 -38.32 -2.30 -36.32
N ILE A 525 -37.42 -1.47 -35.79
CA ILE A 525 -37.26 -0.05 -36.17
C ILE A 525 -37.05 0.08 -37.68
N ASN A 526 -36.20 -0.77 -38.26
CA ASN A 526 -35.87 -0.74 -39.68
C ASN A 526 -37.05 -1.15 -40.58
N ARG A 527 -38.06 -1.84 -40.04
CA ARG A 527 -39.24 -2.30 -40.79
C ARG A 527 -40.43 -1.34 -40.75
N GLN A 528 -40.46 -0.42 -39.78
CA GLN A 528 -41.58 0.51 -39.65
C GLN A 528 -41.54 1.62 -40.70
N PRO A 529 -42.67 1.94 -41.34
CA PRO A 529 -42.76 3.01 -42.32
C PRO A 529 -42.61 4.38 -41.66
N ARG A 530 -42.08 5.34 -42.44
CA ARG A 530 -42.08 6.76 -42.07
C ARG A 530 -43.50 7.31 -42.16
N VAL A 531 -43.79 8.29 -41.31
CA VAL A 531 -45.05 9.03 -41.37
C VAL A 531 -45.15 9.77 -42.72
N PRO A 532 -46.32 9.80 -43.38
CA PRO A 532 -46.52 10.57 -44.61
C PRO A 532 -46.15 12.04 -44.43
N THR A 533 -45.59 12.67 -45.46
CA THR A 533 -45.01 14.03 -45.41
C THR A 533 -46.01 15.09 -44.92
N GLU A 534 -47.29 14.93 -45.24
CA GLU A 534 -48.35 15.84 -44.80
C GLU A 534 -48.63 15.75 -43.30
N VAL A 535 -48.63 14.53 -42.76
CA VAL A 535 -48.82 14.26 -41.33
C VAL A 535 -47.56 14.65 -40.55
N ASP A 536 -46.36 14.40 -41.08
CA ASP A 536 -45.09 14.84 -40.47
C ASP A 536 -45.04 16.37 -40.31
N ARG A 537 -45.49 17.12 -41.32
CA ARG A 537 -45.63 18.59 -41.22
C ARG A 537 -46.62 19.00 -40.13
N HIS A 538 -47.78 18.37 -40.07
CA HIS A 538 -48.79 18.67 -39.04
C HIS A 538 -48.27 18.40 -37.62
N LEU A 539 -47.58 17.29 -37.40
CA LEU A 539 -46.95 16.96 -36.12
C LEU A 539 -45.88 18.00 -35.72
N ARG A 540 -45.09 18.50 -36.68
CA ARG A 540 -44.07 19.53 -36.45
C ARG A 540 -44.68 20.90 -36.14
N GLU A 541 -45.86 21.23 -36.66
CA GLU A 541 -46.57 22.48 -36.37
C GLU A 541 -47.16 22.51 -34.95
N MET A 542 -47.44 21.33 -34.36
CA MET A 542 -48.01 21.22 -33.01
C MET A 542 -47.01 21.51 -31.88
N VAL A 543 -45.70 21.43 -32.15
CA VAL A 543 -44.65 21.53 -31.12
C VAL A 543 -43.62 22.58 -31.52
N THR A 544 -42.91 23.15 -30.54
CA THR A 544 -41.96 24.22 -30.80
C THR A 544 -40.71 23.71 -31.54
N PRO A 545 -40.08 24.52 -32.41
CA PRO A 545 -38.91 24.09 -33.20
C PRO A 545 -37.74 23.55 -32.34
N GLU A 546 -37.58 24.08 -31.13
CA GLU A 546 -36.55 23.65 -30.17
C GLU A 546 -36.73 22.21 -29.69
N THR A 547 -37.97 21.72 -29.62
CA THR A 547 -38.28 20.34 -29.19
C THR A 547 -38.06 19.30 -30.30
N LEU A 548 -37.93 19.75 -31.55
CA LEU A 548 -37.72 18.89 -32.72
C LEU A 548 -36.24 18.55 -32.96
N VAL A 549 -35.35 19.00 -32.07
CA VAL A 549 -33.91 18.70 -32.10
C VAL A 549 -33.51 18.01 -30.80
N ALA A 550 -32.91 16.83 -30.92
CA ALA A 550 -32.37 16.08 -29.79
C ALA A 550 -30.94 15.62 -30.09
N ALA A 551 -30.01 15.85 -29.16
CA ALA A 551 -28.58 15.59 -29.32
C ALA A 551 -27.99 16.14 -30.65
N GLY A 552 -28.40 17.36 -31.02
CA GLY A 552 -27.94 18.04 -32.24
C GLY A 552 -28.47 17.46 -33.56
N LYS A 553 -29.44 16.54 -33.52
CA LYS A 553 -30.05 15.91 -34.71
C LYS A 553 -31.56 16.14 -34.76
N PRO A 554 -32.16 16.28 -35.96
CA PRO A 554 -33.60 16.42 -36.10
C PRO A 554 -34.32 15.11 -35.76
N VAL A 555 -35.46 15.21 -35.07
CA VAL A 555 -36.33 14.09 -34.74
C VAL A 555 -37.07 13.58 -35.98
N GLU A 556 -37.05 12.25 -36.17
CA GLU A 556 -37.78 11.56 -37.25
C GLU A 556 -39.00 10.82 -36.67
N PHE A 557 -40.19 11.06 -37.24
CA PHE A 557 -41.43 10.40 -36.83
C PHE A 557 -41.70 9.13 -37.66
N ARG A 558 -42.13 8.06 -36.98
CA ARG A 558 -42.50 6.79 -37.61
C ARG A 558 -43.83 6.27 -37.07
N ILE A 559 -44.50 5.45 -37.87
CA ILE A 559 -45.74 4.78 -37.45
C ILE A 559 -45.36 3.57 -36.59
N GLY A 560 -45.94 3.50 -35.40
CA GLY A 560 -45.73 2.42 -34.43
C GLY A 560 -46.91 1.43 -34.38
N PRO A 561 -46.70 0.23 -33.83
CA PRO A 561 -47.73 -0.76 -33.56
C PRO A 561 -48.63 -0.31 -32.40
N GLU A 562 -49.94 -0.56 -32.54
CA GLU A 562 -50.96 -0.18 -31.55
C GLU A 562 -50.71 -0.82 -30.17
N GLU A 563 -50.16 -2.03 -30.16
CA GLU A 563 -50.00 -2.82 -28.94
C GLU A 563 -48.95 -2.25 -27.98
N ILE A 564 -47.97 -1.51 -28.50
CA ILE A 564 -46.86 -0.95 -27.71
C ILE A 564 -47.20 0.47 -27.24
N GLY A 565 -48.07 1.18 -27.97
CA GLY A 565 -48.33 2.60 -27.75
C GLY A 565 -47.22 3.52 -28.27
N PRO A 566 -47.29 4.83 -27.96
CA PRO A 566 -46.25 5.78 -28.33
C PRO A 566 -44.97 5.52 -27.54
N PHE A 567 -43.82 5.62 -28.21
CA PHE A 567 -42.51 5.51 -27.56
C PHE A 567 -41.41 6.21 -28.38
N CYS A 568 -40.29 6.50 -27.73
CA CYS A 568 -39.11 7.10 -28.35
C CYS A 568 -37.88 6.19 -28.34
N TYR A 569 -36.93 6.46 -29.24
CA TYR A 569 -35.65 5.75 -29.33
C TYR A 569 -34.51 6.69 -29.74
N GLN A 570 -33.35 6.57 -29.11
CA GLN A 570 -32.19 7.43 -29.38
C GLN A 570 -30.86 6.72 -29.11
N PHE A 571 -30.28 6.15 -30.16
CA PHE A 571 -28.90 5.61 -30.13
C PHE A 571 -28.04 6.24 -31.24
N HIS A 572 -28.48 6.15 -32.50
CA HIS A 572 -27.82 6.81 -33.63
C HIS A 572 -28.61 7.99 -34.20
N ARG A 573 -29.94 7.92 -34.12
CA ARG A 573 -30.90 8.94 -34.58
C ARG A 573 -32.05 9.04 -33.58
N PRO A 574 -32.53 10.24 -33.26
CA PRO A 574 -33.71 10.42 -32.41
C PRO A 574 -34.98 10.11 -33.22
N LEU A 575 -35.72 9.09 -32.76
CA LEU A 575 -36.93 8.57 -33.40
C LEU A 575 -38.09 8.63 -32.41
N VAL A 576 -39.27 9.02 -32.90
CA VAL A 576 -40.53 8.93 -32.16
C VAL A 576 -41.50 8.05 -32.95
N PHE A 577 -42.06 7.04 -32.30
CA PHE A 577 -43.05 6.13 -32.86
C PHE A 577 -44.43 6.49 -32.33
N ILE A 578 -45.38 6.69 -33.25
CA ILE A 578 -46.76 7.08 -32.92
C ILE A 578 -47.70 6.04 -33.55
N PRO A 579 -48.59 5.41 -32.76
CA PRO A 579 -49.62 4.52 -33.28
C PRO A 579 -50.58 5.23 -34.26
N ALA A 580 -51.10 4.51 -35.25
CA ALA A 580 -51.98 5.09 -36.25
C ALA A 580 -53.28 5.63 -35.63
N SER A 581 -53.83 4.96 -34.62
CA SER A 581 -55.04 5.36 -33.89
C SER A 581 -54.88 6.67 -33.11
N LEU A 582 -53.65 7.07 -32.79
CA LEU A 582 -53.34 8.34 -32.14
C LEU A 582 -53.22 9.48 -33.15
N LEU A 583 -52.89 9.19 -34.40
CA LEU A 583 -52.88 10.22 -35.46
C LEU A 583 -54.30 10.71 -35.81
N GLU A 584 -55.32 9.89 -35.55
CA GLU A 584 -56.75 10.20 -35.73
C GLU A 584 -57.41 10.73 -34.45
N SER A 585 -56.66 10.82 -33.34
CA SER A 585 -57.17 11.32 -32.05
C SER A 585 -57.32 12.83 -32.00
N ASP A 586 -57.94 13.35 -30.93
CA ASP A 586 -58.09 14.79 -30.75
C ASP A 586 -56.72 15.50 -30.74
N SER A 587 -56.66 16.68 -31.37
CA SER A 587 -55.44 17.48 -31.50
C SER A 587 -54.78 17.80 -30.17
N GLN A 588 -55.57 17.94 -29.09
CA GLN A 588 -55.06 18.18 -27.75
C GLN A 588 -54.48 16.90 -27.13
N GLU A 589 -55.10 15.75 -27.34
CA GLU A 589 -54.57 14.44 -26.90
C GLU A 589 -53.23 14.13 -27.57
N LEU A 590 -53.16 14.32 -28.89
CA LEU A 590 -51.94 14.08 -29.67
C LEU A 590 -50.80 15.01 -29.24
N ARG A 591 -51.10 16.29 -28.98
CA ARG A 591 -50.10 17.25 -28.48
C ARG A 591 -49.52 16.84 -27.14
N HIS A 592 -50.36 16.41 -26.20
CA HIS A 592 -49.92 15.94 -24.88
C HIS A 592 -48.99 14.72 -24.98
N VAL A 593 -49.27 13.80 -25.90
CA VAL A 593 -48.41 12.64 -26.17
C VAL A 593 -47.09 13.06 -26.81
N LEU A 594 -47.11 13.97 -27.78
CA LEU A 594 -45.91 14.47 -28.44
C LEU A 594 -44.97 15.20 -27.45
N GLU A 595 -45.51 16.09 -26.62
CA GLU A 595 -44.74 16.80 -25.59
C GLU A 595 -44.09 15.82 -24.59
N HIS A 596 -44.80 14.73 -24.24
CA HIS A 596 -44.27 13.67 -23.40
C HIS A 596 -43.10 12.92 -24.07
N GLU A 597 -43.28 12.41 -25.28
CA GLU A 597 -42.27 11.61 -26.00
C GLU A 597 -41.03 12.44 -26.40
N LEU A 598 -41.22 13.69 -26.81
CA LEU A 598 -40.12 14.60 -27.14
C LEU A 598 -39.32 14.98 -25.90
N THR A 599 -39.96 15.06 -24.73
CA THR A 599 -39.26 15.30 -23.47
C THR A 599 -38.28 14.18 -23.15
N HIS A 600 -38.63 12.91 -23.39
CA HIS A 600 -37.70 11.79 -23.23
C HIS A 600 -36.42 11.92 -24.05
N LEU A 601 -36.54 12.41 -25.30
CA LEU A 601 -35.41 12.60 -26.20
C LEU A 601 -34.53 13.79 -25.77
N ARG A 602 -35.15 14.87 -25.28
CA ARG A 602 -34.45 16.07 -24.83
C ARG A 602 -33.64 15.83 -23.54
N THR A 603 -34.16 14.99 -22.64
CA THR A 603 -33.48 14.61 -21.39
C THR A 603 -32.61 13.37 -21.51
N GLU A 604 -32.45 12.84 -22.73
CA GLU A 604 -31.60 11.67 -23.04
C GLU A 604 -31.99 10.40 -22.25
N HIS A 605 -33.28 10.24 -21.95
CA HIS A 605 -33.81 9.07 -21.24
C HIS A 605 -33.41 7.72 -21.91
N PRO A 606 -33.36 7.58 -23.25
CA PRO A 606 -32.92 6.33 -23.87
C PRO A 606 -31.47 5.96 -23.55
N LEU A 607 -30.56 6.94 -23.46
CA LEU A 607 -29.16 6.70 -23.10
C LEU A 607 -29.03 6.30 -21.62
N GLN A 608 -29.77 6.95 -20.74
CA GLN A 608 -29.84 6.59 -19.32
C GLN A 608 -30.41 5.17 -19.12
N LEU A 609 -31.40 4.78 -19.92
CA LEU A 609 -31.94 3.42 -19.90
C LEU A 609 -30.90 2.41 -20.36
N PHE A 610 -30.10 2.73 -21.39
CA PHE A 610 -29.00 1.87 -21.83
C PHE A 610 -27.96 1.67 -20.72
N LEU A 611 -27.56 2.75 -20.04
CA LEU A 611 -26.66 2.70 -18.87
C LEU A 611 -27.25 1.80 -17.77
N GLN A 612 -28.50 2.03 -17.39
CA GLN A 612 -29.21 1.23 -16.39
C GLN A 612 -29.28 -0.26 -16.76
N LYS A 613 -29.59 -0.59 -18.03
CA LYS A 613 -29.62 -1.98 -18.49
C LYS A 613 -28.24 -2.63 -18.47
N THR A 614 -27.20 -1.85 -18.75
CA THR A 614 -25.81 -2.30 -18.62
C THR A 614 -25.48 -2.62 -17.16
N THR A 615 -25.82 -1.73 -16.22
CA THR A 615 -25.64 -1.98 -14.78
C THR A 615 -26.40 -3.21 -14.31
N GLN A 616 -27.64 -3.43 -14.78
CA GLN A 616 -28.42 -4.63 -14.47
C GLN A 616 -27.80 -5.93 -15.04
N CYS A 617 -27.09 -5.87 -16.16
CA CYS A 617 -26.42 -7.06 -16.71
C CYS A 617 -25.22 -7.45 -15.85
N VAL A 618 -24.43 -6.45 -15.42
CA VAL A 618 -23.24 -6.66 -14.58
C VAL A 618 -23.62 -7.10 -13.17
N LEU A 619 -24.60 -6.43 -12.56
CA LEU A 619 -25.07 -6.69 -11.18
C LEU A 619 -26.40 -7.46 -11.18
N TRP A 620 -26.51 -8.48 -12.04
CA TRP A 620 -27.76 -9.21 -12.27
C TRP A 620 -28.32 -9.90 -11.02
N PHE A 621 -27.44 -10.32 -10.11
CA PHE A 621 -27.77 -11.01 -8.87
C PHE A 621 -28.22 -10.06 -7.75
N HIS A 622 -28.00 -8.74 -7.88
CA HIS A 622 -28.19 -7.79 -6.79
C HIS A 622 -29.62 -7.22 -6.74
N PRO A 623 -30.47 -7.58 -5.75
CA PRO A 623 -31.89 -7.21 -5.73
C PRO A 623 -32.13 -5.69 -5.65
N LEU A 624 -31.30 -4.94 -4.92
CA LEU A 624 -31.46 -3.48 -4.83
C LEU A 624 -31.23 -2.76 -6.17
N VAL A 625 -30.41 -3.31 -7.07
CA VAL A 625 -30.21 -2.73 -8.41
C VAL A 625 -31.49 -2.85 -9.24
N TRP A 626 -32.25 -3.93 -9.05
CA TRP A 626 -33.57 -4.09 -9.66
C TRP A 626 -34.60 -3.12 -9.08
N VAL A 627 -34.57 -2.87 -7.77
CA VAL A 627 -35.42 -1.86 -7.13
C VAL A 627 -35.07 -0.44 -7.61
N ALA A 628 -33.79 -0.09 -7.65
CA ALA A 628 -33.26 1.17 -8.18
C ALA A 628 -33.65 1.39 -9.64
N SER A 629 -33.54 0.34 -10.46
CA SER A 629 -33.95 0.34 -11.86
C SER A 629 -35.45 0.63 -12.03
N ASN A 630 -36.31 -0.01 -11.22
CA ASN A 630 -37.75 0.24 -11.25
C ASN A 630 -38.08 1.68 -10.79
N ARG A 631 -37.40 2.18 -9.75
CA ARG A 631 -37.51 3.58 -9.29
C ARG A 631 -37.12 4.57 -10.39
N ALA A 632 -35.98 4.35 -11.06
CA ALA A 632 -35.50 5.21 -12.12
C ALA A 632 -36.44 5.24 -13.34
N ASN A 633 -37.06 4.11 -13.70
CA ASN A 633 -38.10 4.06 -14.74
C ASN A 633 -39.26 5.00 -14.40
N LEU A 634 -39.78 4.90 -13.18
CA LEU A 634 -40.92 5.68 -12.72
C LEU A 634 -40.61 7.19 -12.68
N ILE A 635 -39.40 7.56 -12.24
CA ILE A 635 -38.97 8.96 -12.15
C ILE A 635 -38.79 9.60 -13.53
N ARG A 636 -38.40 8.83 -14.55
CA ARG A 636 -38.35 9.36 -15.93
C ARG A 636 -39.73 9.68 -16.47
N GLU A 637 -40.71 8.80 -16.22
CA GLU A 637 -42.11 9.07 -16.59
C GLU A 637 -42.62 10.33 -15.88
N PHE A 638 -42.24 10.54 -14.62
CA PHE A 638 -42.59 11.73 -13.85
C PHE A 638 -42.10 13.04 -14.47
N VAL A 639 -40.89 13.07 -15.03
CA VAL A 639 -40.35 14.25 -15.73
C VAL A 639 -41.18 14.55 -16.97
N CYS A 640 -41.54 13.52 -17.73
CA CYS A 640 -42.29 13.67 -18.96
C CYS A 640 -43.76 14.02 -18.69
N ASP A 641 -44.35 13.48 -17.62
CA ASP A 641 -45.67 13.86 -17.12
C ASP A 641 -45.68 15.34 -16.71
N ASP A 642 -44.66 15.77 -15.97
CA ASP A 642 -44.54 17.15 -15.49
C ASP A 642 -44.41 18.15 -16.65
N ALA A 643 -43.77 17.75 -17.76
CA ALA A 643 -43.64 18.55 -18.97
C ALA A 643 -44.94 18.62 -19.79
N ALA A 644 -45.65 17.49 -19.92
CA ALA A 644 -46.90 17.41 -20.69
C ALA A 644 -48.11 18.00 -19.94
N SER A 645 -48.03 18.14 -18.61
CA SER A 645 -49.14 18.58 -17.75
C SER A 645 -49.04 20.06 -17.30
N ASN A 646 -48.33 20.92 -18.03
CA ASN A 646 -48.05 22.31 -17.61
C ASN A 646 -49.34 23.14 -17.36
N GLY A 647 -49.77 23.26 -16.10
CA GLY A 647 -50.94 24.02 -15.64
C GLY A 647 -52.08 23.16 -15.05
N GLY A 648 -52.91 23.74 -14.16
CA GLY A 648 -53.95 22.99 -13.43
C GLY A 648 -55.05 22.38 -14.32
N ALA A 649 -55.52 23.12 -15.33
CA ALA A 649 -56.48 22.62 -16.32
C ALA A 649 -55.84 21.61 -17.29
N ALA A 650 -54.56 21.82 -17.65
CA ALA A 650 -53.80 20.92 -18.50
C ALA A 650 -53.52 19.56 -17.82
N THR A 651 -53.39 19.53 -16.49
CA THR A 651 -53.18 18.28 -15.74
C THR A 651 -54.40 17.34 -15.84
N ALA A 652 -55.62 17.86 -15.74
CA ALA A 652 -56.83 17.05 -15.86
C ALA A 652 -57.05 16.54 -17.30
N ALA A 653 -56.75 17.36 -18.30
CA ALA A 653 -56.80 16.96 -19.71
C ALA A 653 -55.77 15.86 -20.00
N TYR A 654 -54.52 16.04 -19.54
CA TYR A 654 -53.46 15.05 -19.66
C TYR A 654 -53.82 13.72 -18.99
N LEU A 655 -54.43 13.74 -17.81
CA LEU A 655 -54.83 12.52 -17.08
C LEU A 655 -55.88 11.71 -17.86
N ARG A 656 -56.80 12.39 -18.57
CA ARG A 656 -57.76 11.73 -19.48
C ARG A 656 -57.05 11.10 -20.68
N THR A 657 -56.11 11.83 -21.30
CA THR A 657 -55.30 11.28 -22.41
C THR A 657 -54.53 10.03 -21.96
N LEU A 658 -53.94 10.06 -20.76
CA LEU A 658 -53.21 8.93 -20.20
C LEU A 658 -54.11 7.71 -19.94
N LEU A 659 -55.32 7.92 -19.43
CA LEU A 659 -56.33 6.87 -19.27
C LEU A 659 -56.79 6.28 -20.61
N ALA A 660 -57.07 7.14 -21.61
CA ALA A 660 -57.47 6.72 -22.95
C ALA A 660 -56.40 5.84 -23.63
N ILE A 661 -55.11 6.18 -23.50
CA ILE A 661 -54.01 5.36 -24.04
C ILE A 661 -53.96 3.99 -23.36
N VAL A 662 -54.13 3.95 -22.03
CA VAL A 662 -54.09 2.70 -21.26
C VAL A 662 -55.28 1.81 -21.59
N GLU A 663 -56.47 2.38 -21.77
CA GLU A 663 -57.66 1.64 -22.20
C GLU A 663 -57.47 1.00 -23.58
N ARG A 664 -56.90 1.75 -24.54
CA ARG A 664 -56.56 1.23 -25.88
C ARG A 664 -55.51 0.11 -25.82
N GLN A 665 -54.46 0.26 -25.02
CA GLN A 665 -53.43 -0.77 -24.86
C GLN A 665 -53.96 -2.05 -24.20
N ARG A 666 -54.92 -1.94 -23.27
CA ARG A 666 -55.47 -3.11 -22.55
C ARG A 666 -56.25 -4.07 -23.47
N GLN A 667 -56.70 -3.59 -24.63
CA GLN A 667 -57.42 -4.37 -25.63
C GLN A 667 -56.50 -5.33 -26.42
N PHE A 668 -55.19 -5.09 -26.44
CA PHE A 668 -54.21 -5.90 -27.17
C PHE A 668 -53.23 -6.58 -26.19
N LYS A 669 -53.38 -7.90 -25.97
CA LYS A 669 -52.43 -8.69 -25.16
C LYS A 669 -51.59 -9.62 -26.03
N LEU A 670 -50.27 -9.36 -26.10
CA LEU A 670 -49.29 -10.43 -26.27
C LEU A 670 -47.96 -10.13 -25.57
N SER A 671 -47.35 -11.22 -25.14
CA SER A 671 -46.28 -11.32 -24.14
C SER A 671 -44.96 -10.66 -24.56
N GLY A 672 -44.48 -9.79 -23.68
CA GLY A 672 -43.08 -9.81 -23.24
C GLY A 672 -42.03 -9.40 -24.24
N LEU A 673 -42.01 -8.14 -24.70
CA LEU A 673 -40.75 -7.52 -25.20
C LEU A 673 -40.79 -5.99 -25.47
N ALA A 674 -41.80 -5.26 -25.01
CA ALA A 674 -41.89 -3.81 -25.19
C ALA A 674 -41.66 -3.08 -23.85
N LEU A 675 -41.37 -1.77 -23.88
CA LEU A 675 -41.57 -0.86 -22.74
C LEU A 675 -43.09 -0.78 -22.40
N GLY A 676 -43.70 -1.91 -22.09
CA GLY A 676 -45.10 -1.98 -21.67
C GLY A 676 -45.20 -1.45 -20.26
N ARG A 677 -45.91 -0.33 -20.10
CA ARG A 677 -46.26 0.26 -18.81
C ARG A 677 -47.00 -0.78 -17.96
N SER A 678 -46.51 -1.05 -16.77
CA SER A 678 -47.27 -1.87 -15.82
C SER A 678 -48.49 -1.10 -15.33
N VAL A 679 -49.63 -1.78 -15.12
CA VAL A 679 -50.85 -1.15 -14.58
C VAL A 679 -50.58 -0.45 -13.24
N SER A 680 -49.60 -0.95 -12.47
CA SER A 680 -49.10 -0.32 -11.25
C SER A 680 -48.43 1.02 -11.47
N GLU A 681 -47.63 1.20 -12.53
CA GLU A 681 -46.93 2.47 -12.82
C GLU A 681 -47.90 3.59 -13.19
N VAL A 682 -48.91 3.29 -14.01
CA VAL A 682 -49.96 4.23 -14.41
C VAL A 682 -50.72 4.75 -13.18
N ARG A 683 -51.08 3.84 -12.25
CA ARG A 683 -51.76 4.20 -11.01
C ARG A 683 -50.93 5.14 -10.13
N VAL A 684 -49.63 4.87 -10.02
CA VAL A 684 -48.70 5.70 -9.23
C VAL A 684 -48.52 7.09 -9.86
N ARG A 685 -48.41 7.17 -11.19
CA ARG A 685 -48.35 8.44 -11.93
C ARG A 685 -49.61 9.28 -11.77
N ALA A 686 -50.79 8.67 -11.95
CA ALA A 686 -52.06 9.36 -11.76
C ALA A 686 -52.22 9.88 -10.32
N ALA A 687 -51.89 9.06 -9.31
CA ALA A 687 -51.93 9.47 -7.91
C ALA A 687 -51.00 10.65 -7.62
N ARG A 688 -49.78 10.64 -8.18
CA ARG A 688 -48.81 11.75 -8.04
C ARG A 688 -49.33 13.05 -8.67
N LEU A 689 -49.87 13.00 -9.89
CA LEU A 689 -50.40 14.18 -10.58
C LEU A 689 -51.55 14.82 -9.82
N VAL A 690 -52.43 14.01 -9.22
CA VAL A 690 -53.52 14.48 -8.34
C VAL A 690 -52.98 15.10 -7.05
N ALA A 691 -51.91 14.53 -6.47
CA ALA A 691 -51.28 15.07 -5.26
C ALA A 691 -50.53 16.40 -5.51
N ARG A 692 -49.85 16.54 -6.67
CA ARG A 692 -49.11 17.76 -7.06
C ARG A 692 -50.02 18.99 -7.19
N HIS A 693 -51.30 18.77 -7.53
CA HIS A 693 -52.31 19.82 -7.53
C HIS A 693 -52.54 20.47 -6.15
N LYS A 694 -52.12 19.82 -5.05
CA LYS A 694 -52.39 20.26 -3.66
C LYS A 694 -51.26 21.01 -2.93
N GLY A 695 -50.15 21.36 -3.61
CA GLY A 695 -49.22 22.41 -3.16
C GLY A 695 -47.89 21.99 -2.51
N VAL A 696 -46.83 22.58 -3.11
CA VAL A 696 -45.48 23.03 -2.63
C VAL A 696 -44.53 22.08 -1.88
N SER A 697 -43.25 22.08 -2.31
CA SER A 697 -42.05 22.05 -1.46
C SER A 697 -40.77 22.45 -2.24
N PRO A 698 -39.73 23.01 -1.58
CA PRO A 698 -38.74 23.92 -2.15
C PRO A 698 -37.54 23.24 -2.85
N ASP A 699 -36.75 24.04 -3.57
CA ASP A 699 -35.62 23.65 -4.42
C ASP A 699 -34.30 23.51 -3.66
N LEU A 700 -33.57 22.42 -3.94
CA LEU A 700 -32.16 22.27 -3.57
C LEU A 700 -31.27 22.47 -4.79
N ARG A 701 -30.27 23.36 -4.69
CA ARG A 701 -29.37 23.72 -5.79
C ARG A 701 -28.39 22.58 -6.13
N LEU A 702 -28.01 22.54 -7.41
CA LEU A 702 -27.13 21.57 -8.08
C LEU A 702 -25.72 21.29 -7.46
N PRO A 703 -25.05 22.19 -6.68
CA PRO A 703 -23.65 21.94 -6.29
C PRO A 703 -23.47 20.98 -5.09
N VAL A 704 -24.54 20.47 -4.47
CA VAL A 704 -24.43 19.57 -3.30
C VAL A 704 -24.48 18.08 -3.65
N VAL A 705 -25.11 17.71 -4.77
CA VAL A 705 -25.34 16.31 -5.17
C VAL A 705 -24.05 15.61 -5.63
N ALA A 706 -23.23 16.31 -6.43
CA ALA A 706 -21.97 15.78 -6.93
C ALA A 706 -20.97 15.46 -5.78
N PRO A 707 -20.69 16.37 -4.82
CA PRO A 707 -19.74 16.07 -3.75
C PRO A 707 -20.26 15.03 -2.75
N THR A 708 -21.57 14.92 -2.51
CA THR A 708 -22.13 13.87 -1.63
C THR A 708 -22.06 12.49 -2.27
N MET A 709 -22.31 12.37 -3.58
CA MET A 709 -22.09 11.13 -4.33
C MET A 709 -20.60 10.78 -4.42
N LEU A 710 -19.72 11.77 -4.60
CA LEU A 710 -18.27 11.58 -4.62
C LEU A 710 -17.73 11.17 -3.24
N ALA A 711 -18.28 11.71 -2.14
CA ALA A 711 -17.93 11.34 -0.77
C ALA A 711 -18.44 9.93 -0.43
N ALA A 712 -19.63 9.55 -0.88
CA ALA A 712 -20.13 8.18 -0.73
C ALA A 712 -19.31 7.18 -1.57
N LEU A 713 -18.84 7.59 -2.76
CA LEU A 713 -17.90 6.83 -3.58
C LEU A 713 -16.54 6.67 -2.87
N ALA A 714 -15.99 7.75 -2.32
CA ALA A 714 -14.74 7.73 -1.56
C ALA A 714 -14.84 6.89 -0.28
N ALA A 715 -15.99 6.93 0.40
CA ALA A 715 -16.25 6.13 1.60
C ALA A 715 -16.52 4.64 1.30
N SER A 716 -17.03 4.30 0.11
CA SER A 716 -17.23 2.91 -0.33
C SER A 716 -15.98 2.29 -0.99
N LEU A 717 -15.01 3.12 -1.39
CA LEU A 717 -13.66 2.68 -1.79
C LEU A 717 -12.79 2.26 -0.58
N LEU A 718 -13.29 2.39 0.66
CA LEU A 718 -12.75 1.71 1.85
C LEU A 718 -13.15 0.23 1.82
N TRP A 719 -12.69 -0.46 0.78
CA TRP A 719 -12.89 -1.89 0.60
C TRP A 719 -12.09 -2.64 1.66
N LEU A 720 -12.69 -3.61 2.35
CA LEU A 720 -12.00 -4.52 3.29
C LEU A 720 -11.88 -5.91 2.66
N PRO A 721 -10.98 -6.12 1.69
CA PRO A 721 -10.73 -7.45 1.21
C PRO A 721 -9.81 -8.19 2.18
N ILE A 722 -10.30 -9.36 2.52
CA ILE A 722 -9.71 -10.27 3.47
C ILE A 722 -8.83 -11.23 2.65
N ASP A 723 -7.80 -10.73 1.93
CA ASP A 723 -6.88 -11.61 1.21
C ASP A 723 -5.89 -12.24 2.21
N PRO A 724 -5.95 -13.57 2.46
CA PRO A 724 -5.10 -14.26 3.42
C PRO A 724 -3.61 -14.26 3.04
N PHE A 725 -3.27 -13.92 1.81
CA PHE A 725 -1.89 -13.88 1.31
C PHE A 725 -1.28 -12.48 1.27
N THR A 726 -2.08 -11.45 1.53
CA THR A 726 -1.56 -10.09 1.60
C THR A 726 -0.76 -9.88 2.87
N SER A 727 0.41 -9.26 2.73
CA SER A 727 1.30 -8.95 3.85
C SER A 727 0.66 -7.90 4.76
N SER A 728 0.77 -8.05 6.08
CA SER A 728 0.36 -7.03 7.05
C SER A 728 1.12 -5.69 6.95
N ARG A 729 2.10 -5.60 6.05
CA ARG A 729 2.95 -4.43 5.81
C ARG A 729 2.49 -3.57 4.62
N SER A 730 1.53 -4.02 3.81
CA SER A 730 0.99 -3.25 2.69
C SER A 730 -0.35 -2.62 3.05
N PHE A 731 -0.44 -1.30 3.05
CA PHE A 731 -1.71 -0.58 3.23
C PHE A 731 -2.66 -0.73 2.03
N LEU A 732 -2.17 -1.29 0.92
CA LEU A 732 -2.93 -1.50 -0.30
C LEU A 732 -2.85 -2.97 -0.69
N SER A 733 -4.00 -3.63 -0.83
CA SER A 733 -4.04 -4.98 -1.42
C SER A 733 -4.41 -4.87 -2.91
N PRO A 734 -3.83 -5.68 -3.81
CA PRO A 734 -4.03 -5.55 -5.24
C PRO A 734 -5.09 -6.55 -5.70
N TRP A 735 -6.33 -6.09 -5.88
CA TRP A 735 -7.32 -6.84 -6.65
C TRP A 735 -7.69 -6.05 -7.90
N PRO A 736 -7.74 -6.69 -9.09
CA PRO A 736 -7.39 -8.08 -9.36
C PRO A 736 -5.88 -8.31 -9.20
N THR A 737 -5.45 -9.56 -9.25
CA THR A 737 -4.02 -9.93 -9.21
C THR A 737 -3.34 -9.47 -10.50
N TRP A 738 -2.94 -8.20 -10.56
CA TRP A 738 -2.08 -7.72 -11.62
C TRP A 738 -0.70 -8.33 -11.38
N SER A 739 -0.13 -9.02 -12.38
CA SER A 739 1.26 -9.45 -12.28
C SER A 739 2.14 -8.22 -12.16
N ALA A 740 3.21 -8.26 -11.37
CA ALA A 740 4.03 -7.05 -11.22
C ALA A 740 4.64 -6.64 -12.55
N ALA A 741 4.89 -7.56 -13.49
CA ALA A 741 5.26 -7.23 -14.87
C ALA A 741 4.23 -6.31 -15.57
N THR A 742 2.94 -6.49 -15.33
CA THR A 742 1.87 -5.64 -15.90
C THR A 742 1.84 -4.25 -15.25
N LEU A 743 2.14 -4.19 -13.94
CA LEU A 743 2.21 -2.95 -13.17
C LEU A 743 3.50 -2.17 -13.47
N HIS A 744 4.62 -2.87 -13.66
CA HIS A 744 5.90 -2.36 -14.15
C HIS A 744 5.81 -1.84 -15.59
N ALA A 745 5.04 -2.48 -16.48
CA ALA A 745 4.76 -1.98 -17.83
C ALA A 745 3.95 -0.67 -17.87
N LEU A 746 3.32 -0.29 -16.75
CA LEU A 746 2.58 0.96 -16.57
C LEU A 746 3.32 1.94 -15.62
N ASP A 747 4.59 1.66 -15.30
CA ASP A 747 5.44 2.41 -14.37
C ASP A 747 4.88 2.59 -12.94
N LEU A 748 3.92 1.74 -12.55
CA LEU A 748 3.42 1.62 -11.19
C LEU A 748 4.36 0.68 -10.40
N PRO A 749 5.10 1.17 -9.39
CA PRO A 749 6.05 0.34 -8.66
C PRO A 749 5.29 -0.55 -7.69
N VAL A 750 5.02 -1.77 -8.10
CA VAL A 750 4.45 -2.81 -7.25
C VAL A 750 5.53 -3.85 -7.05
N ARG A 751 5.81 -4.22 -5.79
CA ARG A 751 6.69 -5.37 -5.53
C ARG A 751 6.03 -6.60 -6.14
N ASP A 752 6.75 -7.33 -6.99
CA ASP A 752 6.42 -8.74 -7.22
C ASP A 752 6.20 -9.39 -5.86
N PHE A 753 4.98 -9.91 -5.66
CA PHE A 753 4.76 -10.84 -4.57
C PHE A 753 5.62 -12.05 -4.91
N GLN A 754 6.80 -12.07 -4.29
CA GLN A 754 7.80 -13.13 -4.26
C GLN A 754 8.93 -13.00 -5.30
N THR A 755 10.11 -12.69 -4.75
CA THR A 755 11.38 -13.41 -4.92
C THR A 755 12.25 -13.03 -3.72
N PHE A 756 12.05 -13.64 -2.54
CA PHE A 756 13.05 -13.65 -1.46
C PHE A 756 12.73 -14.79 -0.46
N HIS A 757 13.64 -15.76 -0.40
CA HIS A 757 13.94 -16.73 0.66
C HIS A 757 12.86 -17.08 1.72
N GLN A 758 12.42 -18.35 1.69
CA GLN A 758 11.86 -19.15 2.80
C GLN A 758 10.47 -18.79 3.39
N ARG A 759 9.57 -18.25 2.58
CA ARG A 759 8.15 -18.66 2.69
C ARG A 759 7.77 -19.31 1.39
N TYR A 760 7.25 -20.55 1.46
CA TYR A 760 6.70 -21.24 0.30
C TYR A 760 5.78 -20.27 -0.42
N ARG A 761 6.12 -19.97 -1.68
CA ARG A 761 5.16 -19.32 -2.53
C ARG A 761 3.99 -20.27 -2.68
N THR A 762 2.80 -19.82 -2.34
CA THR A 762 1.63 -20.68 -2.49
C THR A 762 1.33 -21.03 -3.95
N HIS A 763 1.90 -20.30 -4.93
CA HIS A 763 1.87 -20.74 -6.33
C HIS A 763 2.87 -21.87 -6.63
N GLU A 764 4.04 -21.89 -5.99
CA GLU A 764 5.00 -23.02 -6.10
C GLU A 764 4.44 -24.28 -5.43
N LEU A 765 3.69 -24.16 -4.32
CA LEU A 765 2.97 -25.30 -3.71
C LEU A 765 1.79 -25.83 -4.54
N LEU A 766 1.22 -25.01 -5.44
CA LEU A 766 0.18 -25.43 -6.38
C LEU A 766 0.76 -26.07 -7.65
N GLU A 767 2.01 -25.74 -8.00
CA GLU A 767 2.74 -26.35 -9.12
C GLU A 767 3.38 -27.70 -8.73
N ASP A 768 3.78 -27.87 -7.47
CA ASP A 768 4.33 -29.12 -6.93
C ASP A 768 3.26 -30.10 -6.40
N ALA A 769 1.98 -29.73 -6.42
CA ALA A 769 0.92 -30.69 -6.16
C ALA A 769 0.88 -31.70 -7.33
N PRO A 770 1.07 -33.01 -7.08
CA PRO A 770 1.03 -33.98 -8.16
C PRO A 770 -0.34 -33.86 -8.84
N LEU A 771 -0.31 -33.51 -10.13
CA LEU A 771 -1.44 -33.65 -11.04
C LEU A 771 -1.83 -35.14 -11.06
N SER A 772 -2.67 -35.54 -10.11
CA SER A 772 -3.36 -36.81 -10.18
C SER A 772 -4.38 -36.70 -11.30
N ARG A 773 -4.22 -37.61 -12.27
CA ARG A 773 -5.17 -37.94 -13.33
C ARG A 773 -6.62 -37.97 -12.87
#